data_AF-A0A956E7N5-F1
#
_entry.id   AF-A0A956E7N5-F1
#
_cell.length_a   1.000
_cell.length_b   1.000
_cell.length_c   1.000
_cell.angle_alpha   90.00
_cell.angle_beta   90.00
_cell.angle_gamma   90.00
#
_symmetry.space_group_name_H-M   'P 1'
#
loop_
_entity.id
_entity.type
_entity.pdbx_description
1 polymer ?
#
loop_
_entity_poly.entity_id
_entity_poly.type
_entity_poly.pdbx_seq_one_letter_code
_entity_poly.pdbx_strand_id
1 'polypeptide(L)'
;MRLRGQLVVLPCVSFGARARLATDSGALTPIELVALRGIAAGLDDVQSLSQVVGLGQRPTLDLIYDFWLKGYVVVDPAQARVRLAGAAEAANKGGGLATLATAENNLEVVPLIQELVSGAVLPHIGRPYPLGAESALVPTLRSGLSLDEVTRGEILDAVKREVERQARKLGRPLVAQEAWIEPDQLLTEAATGSSFVQQRRFLPVLADIEMDPDSGRLLFRIIEAPEVPPPVCKDIERQLSLLAERLPEQLFFKRLRQEFERTPLDGEPTERDSAVERLCRAAKGLEDLDPGLVEARHELLVELHREASFEIRAAVSAEARVQPVVGYEEHEAAIRRMIATAERQLILGNPWIRAGALLDPPPGMSEAWFDLLDAALSRGVQVFFLWGIQADSRLDNQARNALLDLGARHPGRLSVSPRSATLHAKLVVRDAHEALLTSYNFLDPPSRRDSLEVGLLVEGLEPGIAPSAVLDVLEWARDRYPEHMTSRRMLLLPQELGAREPIPPTVPSPPEAFDAVATQRGGGAVAPAVRHWAQEWAATADELDALALEHSGGAELLIDREHREALWRALRDSVDRLAVLSDQLSVDVVTDRFARLLRGRLEGGTRCSFVYRREGAKDTDDGPSARLREQADAFPERCSLVEARSHAKILISDDEVTVGSFNFLSYGGEYAGSTSGPERSELSLRVRSADAVDQVLSALAHAWPEAFQPLRERRVPSAEVAAAERAPRSLQPLFRALGRAPTSGDALLRWFERTTTPWGDLDALERAGVSKETLTAAIAAAIATTPETDSPPASD
;
A
#
# COMPACT_ATOMS: atom_id res chain seq x y z
N MET A 1 2.26 -18.30 17.61
CA MET A 1 2.20 -18.00 19.07
C MET A 1 2.07 -16.49 19.23
N ARG A 2 1.40 -15.92 20.25
CA ARG A 2 1.23 -14.46 20.40
C ARG A 2 1.55 -13.96 21.80
N LEU A 3 2.35 -12.89 21.91
CA LEU A 3 2.54 -12.08 23.11
C LEU A 3 1.73 -10.81 22.94
N ARG A 4 0.86 -10.50 23.91
CA ARG A 4 -0.04 -9.35 23.80
C ARG A 4 0.49 -8.11 24.51
N GLY A 5 0.25 -6.93 23.94
CA GLY A 5 0.48 -5.63 24.58
C GLY A 5 1.90 -5.44 25.11
N GLN A 6 2.91 -5.90 24.36
CA GLN A 6 4.31 -5.78 24.74
C GLN A 6 4.79 -4.35 24.56
N LEU A 7 5.50 -3.84 25.57
CA LEU A 7 6.14 -2.54 25.48
C LEU A 7 7.36 -2.62 24.55
N VAL A 8 7.32 -1.85 23.48
CA VAL A 8 8.42 -1.67 22.53
C VAL A 8 8.88 -0.22 22.60
N VAL A 9 10.18 0.01 22.78
CA VAL A 9 10.75 1.36 22.88
C VAL A 9 11.60 1.65 21.66
N LEU A 10 11.13 2.59 20.86
CA LEU A 10 11.79 3.02 19.63
C LEU A 10 12.78 4.15 19.94
N PRO A 11 14.08 4.00 19.61
CA PRO A 11 15.03 5.09 19.73
C PRO A 11 14.81 6.13 18.62
N CYS A 12 14.88 7.39 19.00
CA CYS A 12 14.67 8.54 18.14
C CYS A 12 15.82 9.54 18.31
N VAL A 13 16.01 10.41 17.32
CA VAL A 13 16.97 11.53 17.37
C VAL A 13 16.24 12.82 17.05
N SER A 14 16.39 13.82 17.90
CA SER A 14 15.79 15.14 17.69
C SER A 14 16.60 16.00 16.74
N PHE A 15 15.92 16.87 16.01
CA PHE A 15 16.51 17.88 15.13
C PHE A 15 15.59 19.10 15.03
N GLY A 16 16.09 20.21 14.49
CA GLY A 16 15.28 21.40 14.23
C GLY A 16 14.94 21.52 12.76
N ALA A 17 13.68 21.80 12.42
CA ALA A 17 13.29 22.26 11.08
C ALA A 17 13.00 23.76 11.14
N ARG A 18 13.47 24.52 10.15
CA ARG A 18 13.02 25.90 9.97
C ARG A 18 11.66 25.88 9.30
N ALA A 19 10.72 26.64 9.86
CA ALA A 19 9.37 26.76 9.34
C ALA A 19 8.97 28.23 9.20
N ARG A 20 8.24 28.54 8.14
CA ARG A 20 7.52 29.81 8.02
C ARG A 20 6.14 29.63 8.63
N LEU A 21 5.89 30.32 9.73
CA LEU A 21 4.61 30.31 10.45
C LEU A 21 3.81 31.57 10.14
N ALA A 22 2.51 31.41 9.97
CA ALA A 22 1.57 32.51 9.79
C ALA A 22 0.31 32.29 10.64
N THR A 23 -0.44 33.36 10.89
CA THR A 23 -1.78 33.25 11.46
C THR A 23 -2.77 32.68 10.44
N ASP A 24 -3.72 31.86 10.91
CA ASP A 24 -4.71 31.14 10.07
C ASP A 24 -5.62 32.07 9.23
N SER A 25 -5.71 33.35 9.59
CA SER A 25 -6.60 34.31 8.91
C SER A 25 -6.12 34.74 7.52
N GLY A 26 -4.82 34.62 7.21
CA GLY A 26 -4.21 35.06 5.95
C GLY A 26 -4.29 36.57 5.66
N ALA A 27 -4.96 37.37 6.50
CA ALA A 27 -5.20 38.80 6.35
C ALA A 27 -4.18 39.63 7.15
N LEU A 28 -3.97 40.89 6.76
CA LEU A 28 -3.11 41.81 7.53
C LEU A 28 -3.50 41.84 9.00
N THR A 29 -2.51 41.72 9.87
CA THR A 29 -2.67 42.00 11.30
C THR A 29 -3.00 43.49 11.51
N PRO A 30 -3.64 43.87 12.62
CA PRO A 30 -3.93 45.28 12.91
C PRO A 30 -2.67 46.17 12.89
N ILE A 31 -1.53 45.63 13.32
CA ILE A 31 -0.24 46.30 13.34
C ILE A 31 0.26 46.56 11.92
N GLU A 32 0.22 45.53 11.06
CA GLU A 32 0.65 45.67 9.66
C GLU A 32 -0.22 46.68 8.89
N LEU A 33 -1.54 46.64 9.12
CA LEU A 33 -2.47 47.57 8.49
C LEU A 33 -2.20 49.02 8.92
N VAL A 34 -1.93 49.25 10.21
CA VAL A 34 -1.58 50.58 10.73
C VAL A 34 -0.24 51.06 10.14
N ALA A 35 0.76 50.19 10.04
CA ALA A 35 2.05 50.53 9.46
C ALA A 35 1.95 50.90 7.97
N LEU A 36 1.25 50.09 7.15
CA LEU A 36 1.04 50.40 5.73
C LEU A 36 0.25 51.69 5.52
N ARG A 37 -0.75 51.97 6.37
CA ARG A 37 -1.48 53.24 6.36
C ARG A 37 -0.59 54.42 6.76
N GLY A 38 0.32 54.23 7.71
CA GLY A 38 1.31 55.24 8.08
C GLY A 38 2.23 55.60 6.92
N ILE A 39 2.77 54.59 6.23
CA ILE A 39 3.62 54.78 5.04
C ILE A 39 2.82 55.45 3.91
N ALA A 40 1.56 55.05 3.69
CA ALA A 40 0.65 55.69 2.73
C ALA A 40 0.43 57.18 3.03
N ALA A 41 0.40 57.55 4.31
CA ALA A 41 0.21 58.91 4.79
C ALA A 41 1.51 59.75 4.79
N GLY A 42 2.62 59.20 4.29
CA GLY A 42 3.90 59.90 4.17
C GLY A 42 4.85 59.74 5.35
N LEU A 43 4.59 58.79 6.27
CA LEU A 43 5.56 58.39 7.28
C LEU A 43 6.58 57.44 6.64
N ASP A 44 7.59 58.02 6.00
CA ASP A 44 8.55 57.31 5.15
C ASP A 44 9.87 56.96 5.87
N ASP A 45 10.02 57.29 7.16
CA ASP A 45 11.18 56.93 7.97
C ASP A 45 10.83 56.00 9.15
N VAL A 46 11.81 55.17 9.54
CA VAL A 46 11.69 54.12 10.58
C VAL A 46 11.31 54.71 11.94
N GLN A 47 11.83 55.89 12.28
CA GLN A 47 11.62 56.51 13.58
C GLN A 47 10.17 56.97 13.72
N SER A 48 9.65 57.68 12.72
CA SER A 48 8.25 58.11 12.66
C SER A 48 7.29 56.92 12.64
N LEU A 49 7.60 55.87 11.88
CA LEU A 49 6.78 54.67 11.82
C LEU A 49 6.75 53.92 13.16
N SER A 50 7.89 53.82 13.86
CA SER A 50 7.99 53.16 15.16
C SER A 50 7.12 53.83 16.24
N GLN A 51 7.06 55.17 16.21
CA GLN A 51 6.23 55.95 17.13
C GLN A 51 4.73 55.75 16.89
N VAL A 52 4.31 55.67 15.62
CA VAL A 52 2.89 55.52 15.25
C VAL A 52 2.37 54.11 15.45
N VAL A 53 3.19 53.09 15.16
CA VAL A 53 2.81 51.69 15.37
C VAL A 53 2.96 51.28 16.85
N GLY A 54 3.66 52.08 17.66
CA GLY A 54 3.88 51.82 19.08
C GLY A 54 4.88 50.69 19.35
N LEU A 55 5.77 50.43 18.38
CA LEU A 55 6.78 49.39 18.44
C LEU A 55 8.18 50.01 18.59
N GLY A 56 9.15 49.25 19.12
CA GLY A 56 10.54 49.68 19.09
C GLY A 56 11.10 49.73 17.66
N GLN A 57 12.17 50.49 17.43
CA GLN A 57 12.77 50.65 16.09
C GLN A 57 13.14 49.32 15.41
N ARG A 58 13.58 48.32 16.18
CA ARG A 58 13.97 47.01 15.64
C ARG A 58 12.77 46.19 15.12
N PRO A 59 11.70 45.97 15.90
CA PRO A 59 10.46 45.38 15.36
C PRO A 59 9.86 46.14 14.18
N THR A 60 10.00 47.48 14.14
CA THR A 60 9.55 48.28 12.99
C THR A 60 10.39 48.02 11.73
N LEU A 61 11.70 47.83 11.88
CA LEU A 61 12.58 47.44 10.76
C LEU A 61 12.26 46.04 10.25
N ASP A 62 12.01 45.08 11.15
CA ASP A 62 11.62 43.72 10.78
C ASP A 62 10.30 43.73 9.97
N LEU A 63 9.32 44.54 10.42
CA LEU A 63 8.06 44.76 9.71
C LEU A 63 8.25 45.38 8.31
N ILE A 64 9.14 46.37 8.18
CA ILE A 64 9.48 46.98 6.88
C ILE A 64 10.16 45.96 5.97
N TYR A 65 11.03 45.12 6.52
CA TYR A 65 11.73 44.07 5.78
C TYR A 65 10.73 43.02 5.25
N ASP A 66 9.77 42.62 6.08
CA ASP A 66 8.69 41.70 5.70
C ASP A 66 7.82 42.29 4.57
N PHE A 67 7.44 43.57 4.67
CA PHE A 67 6.76 44.26 3.57
C PHE A 67 7.60 44.34 2.30
N TRP A 68 8.91 44.52 2.42
CA TRP A 68 9.80 44.60 1.26
C TRP A 68 9.91 43.25 0.56
N LEU A 69 10.09 42.15 1.30
CA LEU A 69 10.09 40.79 0.76
C LEU A 69 8.75 40.44 0.09
N LYS A 70 7.62 40.87 0.66
CA LYS A 70 6.29 40.70 0.08
C LYS A 70 6.03 41.61 -1.13
N GLY A 71 6.90 42.60 -1.38
CA GLY A 71 6.78 43.57 -2.47
C GLY A 71 5.77 44.69 -2.21
N TYR A 72 5.35 44.89 -0.95
CA TYR A 72 4.43 45.95 -0.53
C TYR A 72 5.12 47.29 -0.34
N VAL A 73 6.43 47.30 -0.09
CA VAL A 73 7.23 48.52 -0.02
C VAL A 73 8.52 48.40 -0.80
N VAL A 74 9.13 49.54 -1.14
CA VAL A 74 10.50 49.64 -1.63
C VAL A 74 11.26 50.59 -0.71
N VAL A 75 12.48 50.19 -0.36
CA VAL A 75 13.41 51.02 0.43
C VAL A 75 14.32 51.78 -0.53
N ASP A 76 14.43 53.09 -0.35
CA ASP A 76 15.46 53.92 -0.97
C ASP A 76 16.70 53.94 -0.06
N PRO A 77 17.78 53.22 -0.40
CA PRO A 77 18.96 53.13 0.44
C PRO A 77 19.75 54.46 0.49
N ALA A 78 19.58 55.36 -0.47
CA ALA A 78 20.29 56.63 -0.49
C ALA A 78 19.67 57.66 0.46
N GLN A 79 18.36 57.57 0.70
CA GLN A 79 17.61 58.50 1.55
C GLN A 79 17.12 57.88 2.86
N ALA A 80 17.35 56.57 3.07
CA ALA A 80 16.83 55.80 4.19
C ALA A 80 15.30 55.92 4.36
N ARG A 81 14.58 55.95 3.22
CA ARG A 81 13.11 56.14 3.17
C ARG A 81 12.41 54.90 2.63
N VAL A 82 11.17 54.71 3.04
CA VAL A 82 10.30 53.60 2.65
C VAL A 82 9.06 54.13 1.97
N ARG A 83 8.71 53.56 0.82
CA ARG A 83 7.49 53.91 0.06
C ARG A 83 6.69 52.68 -0.29
N LEU A 84 5.36 52.82 -0.38
CA LEU A 84 4.51 51.75 -0.88
C LEU A 84 4.88 51.38 -2.33
N ALA A 85 4.70 50.11 -2.65
CA ALA A 85 4.96 49.55 -3.97
C ALA A 85 3.97 48.42 -4.30
N GLY A 86 3.96 48.02 -5.58
CA GLY A 86 3.25 46.84 -6.05
C GLY A 86 1.77 46.81 -5.68
N ALA A 87 1.32 45.69 -5.12
CA ALA A 87 -0.08 45.48 -4.73
C ALA A 87 -0.53 46.44 -3.62
N ALA A 88 0.36 46.86 -2.73
CA ALA A 88 0.00 47.79 -1.65
C ALA A 88 -0.21 49.22 -2.16
N GLU A 89 0.58 49.68 -3.14
CA GLU A 89 0.37 50.98 -3.78
C GLU A 89 -0.96 51.01 -4.55
N ALA A 90 -1.28 49.93 -5.27
CA ALA A 90 -2.55 49.80 -5.99
C ALA A 90 -3.75 49.76 -5.03
N ALA A 91 -3.65 48.98 -3.95
CA ALA A 91 -4.68 48.90 -2.92
C ALA A 91 -4.89 50.22 -2.17
N ASN A 92 -3.83 50.99 -1.93
CA ASN A 92 -3.92 52.32 -1.30
C ASN A 92 -4.72 53.31 -2.14
N LYS A 93 -4.50 53.33 -3.47
CA LYS A 93 -5.25 54.21 -4.40
C LYS A 93 -6.75 53.86 -4.45
N GLY A 94 -7.12 52.61 -4.19
CA GLY A 94 -8.49 52.12 -4.15
C GLY A 94 -9.14 52.01 -2.76
N GLY A 95 -8.45 52.43 -1.68
CA GLY A 95 -8.95 52.29 -0.30
C GLY A 95 -8.99 50.85 0.24
N GLY A 96 -8.37 49.90 -0.45
CA GLY A 96 -8.44 48.46 -0.17
C GLY A 96 -7.28 47.89 0.63
N LEU A 97 -6.49 48.69 1.37
CA LEU A 97 -5.32 48.17 2.09
C LEU A 97 -5.66 47.01 3.05
N ALA A 98 -6.85 47.00 3.66
CA ALA A 98 -7.28 45.95 4.58
C ALA A 98 -7.54 44.58 3.92
N THR A 99 -7.62 44.52 2.59
CA THR A 99 -7.84 43.26 1.85
C THR A 99 -6.53 42.60 1.40
N LEU A 100 -5.37 43.17 1.77
CA LEU A 100 -4.08 42.58 1.49
C LEU A 100 -3.84 41.36 2.38
N ALA A 101 -3.05 40.42 1.86
CA ALA A 101 -2.58 39.29 2.63
C ALA A 101 -1.54 39.75 3.66
N THR A 102 -1.40 39.04 4.78
CA THR A 102 -0.33 39.31 5.74
C THR A 102 1.06 39.22 5.09
N ALA A 103 1.96 40.09 5.54
CA ALA A 103 3.39 40.03 5.24
C ALA A 103 4.18 39.31 6.35
N GLU A 104 3.53 38.86 7.43
CA GLU A 104 4.13 38.13 8.54
C GLU A 104 5.00 36.97 8.03
N ASN A 105 6.29 37.06 8.31
CA ASN A 105 7.30 36.10 7.89
C ASN A 105 8.04 35.57 9.13
N ASN A 106 7.30 34.94 10.05
CA ASN A 106 7.89 34.36 11.25
C ASN A 106 8.64 33.08 10.87
N LEU A 107 9.96 33.20 10.79
CA LEU A 107 10.85 32.06 10.68
C LEU A 107 11.15 31.52 12.07
N GLU A 108 10.59 30.36 12.39
CA GLU A 108 10.83 29.68 13.65
C GLU A 108 11.57 28.36 13.42
N VAL A 109 12.36 27.95 14.42
CA VAL A 109 12.94 26.60 14.46
C VAL A 109 11.99 25.72 15.26
N VAL A 110 11.33 24.81 14.56
CA VAL A 110 10.38 23.85 15.11
C VAL A 110 11.14 22.56 15.43
N PRO A 111 11.15 22.10 16.70
CA PRO A 111 11.80 20.84 17.04
C PRO A 111 10.99 19.66 16.49
N LEU A 112 11.68 18.67 15.96
CA LEU A 112 11.14 17.40 15.45
C LEU A 112 11.97 16.22 15.96
N ILE A 113 11.50 15.01 15.70
CA ILE A 113 12.31 13.80 15.86
C ILE A 113 12.31 12.96 14.59
N GLN A 114 13.40 12.24 14.37
CA GLN A 114 13.46 11.10 13.49
C GLN A 114 13.42 9.83 14.33
N GLU A 115 12.44 8.98 14.06
CA GLU A 115 12.38 7.61 14.56
C GLU A 115 13.40 6.76 13.76
N LEU A 116 14.19 5.91 14.42
CA LEU A 116 15.36 5.27 13.80
C LEU A 116 15.16 3.85 13.25
N VAL A 117 13.99 3.23 13.43
CA VAL A 117 13.61 1.93 12.89
C VAL A 117 13.12 2.08 11.45
N SER A 118 12.13 2.94 11.25
CA SER A 118 11.55 3.32 9.96
C SER A 118 12.32 4.46 9.28
N GLY A 119 12.85 5.40 10.05
CA GLY A 119 13.42 6.64 9.52
C GLY A 119 12.39 7.79 9.40
N ALA A 120 11.15 7.57 9.81
CA ALA A 120 10.08 8.55 9.71
C ALA A 120 10.32 9.80 10.57
N VAL A 121 9.87 10.95 10.08
CA VAL A 121 9.90 12.22 10.81
C VAL A 121 8.57 12.45 11.52
N LEU A 122 8.66 12.72 12.82
CA LEU A 122 7.52 12.89 13.71
C LEU A 122 7.61 14.24 14.46
N PRO A 123 6.49 14.74 15.01
CA PRO A 123 6.50 15.86 15.94
C PRO A 123 7.46 15.58 17.11
N HIS A 124 7.85 16.59 17.89
CA HIS A 124 8.82 16.40 18.97
C HIS A 124 8.19 15.67 20.17
N ILE A 125 8.00 14.36 20.02
CA ILE A 125 7.39 13.41 20.96
C ILE A 125 8.45 12.50 21.59
N GLY A 126 8.00 11.55 22.43
CA GLY A 126 8.89 10.63 23.13
C GLY A 126 9.57 11.23 24.36
N ARG A 127 10.30 10.40 25.11
CA ARG A 127 10.89 10.70 26.41
C ARG A 127 12.41 10.91 26.30
N PRO A 128 13.05 11.68 27.18
CA PRO A 128 14.51 11.83 27.17
C PRO A 128 15.27 10.60 27.70
N TYR A 129 14.56 9.64 28.31
CA TYR A 129 15.10 8.38 28.82
C TYR A 129 14.19 7.21 28.39
N PRO A 130 14.74 6.01 28.16
CA PRO A 130 13.96 4.83 27.77
C PRO A 130 13.05 4.40 28.92
N LEU A 131 11.90 3.83 28.58
CA LEU A 131 10.93 3.29 29.55
C LEU A 131 11.08 1.77 29.63
N GLY A 132 11.08 1.20 30.83
CA GLY A 132 11.21 -0.26 31.01
C GLY A 132 12.66 -0.76 31.01
N ALA A 133 12.84 -2.07 30.85
CA ALA A 133 14.16 -2.70 30.87
C ALA A 133 14.93 -2.43 29.57
N GLU A 134 16.26 -2.53 29.59
CA GLU A 134 17.10 -2.38 28.37
C GLU A 134 16.67 -3.33 27.25
N SER A 135 16.13 -4.50 27.59
CA SER A 135 15.63 -5.47 26.62
C SER A 135 14.30 -5.07 25.95
N ALA A 136 13.69 -3.93 26.29
CA ALA A 136 12.53 -3.35 25.60
C ALA A 136 12.95 -2.31 24.55
N LEU A 137 14.24 -1.91 24.54
CA LEU A 137 14.81 -0.99 23.57
C LEU A 137 15.11 -1.71 22.25
N VAL A 138 14.56 -1.19 21.16
CA VAL A 138 14.77 -1.75 19.82
C VAL A 138 16.18 -1.39 19.33
N PRO A 139 16.94 -2.35 18.78
CA PRO A 139 18.22 -2.05 18.15
C PRO A 139 18.04 -1.32 16.81
N THR A 140 18.98 -0.45 16.44
CA THR A 140 18.92 0.29 15.17
C THR A 140 20.15 0.06 14.31
N LEU A 141 19.92 -0.01 13.00
CA LEU A 141 20.99 0.04 11.99
C LEU A 141 21.43 1.48 11.72
N ARG A 142 20.53 2.45 11.92
CA ARG A 142 20.83 3.89 11.84
C ARG A 142 21.56 4.32 13.12
N SER A 143 22.75 4.88 12.98
CA SER A 143 23.57 5.35 14.10
C SER A 143 23.21 6.78 14.54
N GLY A 144 22.48 7.55 13.73
CA GLY A 144 22.13 8.95 14.00
C GLY A 144 21.07 9.51 13.05
N LEU A 145 20.98 10.85 13.03
CA LEU A 145 20.08 11.60 12.14
C LEU A 145 20.51 11.41 10.68
N SER A 146 19.61 10.91 9.82
CA SER A 146 19.81 10.82 8.37
C SER A 146 18.52 11.19 7.67
N LEU A 147 18.52 12.37 7.04
CA LEU A 147 17.33 12.97 6.45
C LEU A 147 17.32 12.86 4.93
N ASP A 148 18.23 12.07 4.37
CA ASP A 148 18.45 11.91 2.92
C ASP A 148 17.25 11.26 2.21
N GLU A 149 16.44 10.52 2.98
CA GLU A 149 15.23 9.82 2.53
C GLU A 149 13.94 10.59 2.82
N VAL A 150 14.01 11.68 3.60
CA VAL A 150 12.84 12.41 4.07
C VAL A 150 12.48 13.51 3.08
N THR A 151 11.25 13.46 2.57
CA THR A 151 10.70 14.44 1.65
C THR A 151 10.38 15.76 2.35
N ARG A 152 10.33 16.86 1.57
CA ARG A 152 9.85 18.16 2.09
C ARG A 152 8.40 18.10 2.59
N GLY A 153 7.57 17.25 1.99
CA GLY A 153 6.20 17.01 2.42
C GLY A 153 6.13 16.44 3.83
N GLU A 154 6.90 15.40 4.11
CA GLU A 154 6.96 14.77 5.44
C GLU A 154 7.48 15.72 6.52
N ILE A 155 8.48 16.55 6.18
CA ILE A 155 8.98 17.58 7.09
C ILE A 155 7.88 18.61 7.37
N LEU A 156 7.19 19.10 6.33
CA LEU A 156 6.11 20.08 6.48
C LEU A 156 4.94 19.51 7.30
N ASP A 157 4.55 18.26 7.08
CA ASP A 157 3.47 17.63 7.83
C ASP A 157 3.82 17.40 9.30
N ALA A 158 5.06 16.98 9.58
CA ALA A 158 5.55 16.86 10.95
C ALA A 158 5.63 18.23 11.64
N VAL A 159 6.08 19.28 10.94
CA VAL A 159 6.06 20.66 11.42
C VAL A 159 4.64 21.13 11.70
N LYS A 160 3.69 20.92 10.77
CA LYS A 160 2.28 21.32 10.96
C LYS A 160 1.70 20.70 12.21
N ARG A 161 1.89 19.39 12.41
CA ARG A 161 1.43 18.66 13.61
C ARG A 161 2.08 19.20 14.90
N GLU A 162 3.39 19.49 14.86
CA GLU A 162 4.08 20.09 16.01
C GLU A 162 3.54 21.50 16.32
N VAL A 163 3.34 22.33 15.30
CA VAL A 163 2.82 23.70 15.43
C VAL A 163 1.39 23.68 15.95
N GLU A 164 0.52 22.81 15.43
CA GLU A 164 -0.83 22.61 15.96
C GLU A 164 -0.81 22.20 17.43
N ARG A 165 0.13 21.33 17.82
CA ARG A 165 0.29 20.90 19.21
C ARG A 165 0.74 22.04 20.13
N GLN A 166 1.68 22.87 19.68
CA GLN A 166 2.12 24.06 20.42
C GLN A 166 1.00 25.11 20.49
N ALA A 167 0.26 25.30 19.38
CA ALA A 167 -0.87 26.20 19.29
C ALA A 167 -1.98 25.85 20.28
N ARG A 168 -2.32 24.56 20.45
CA ARG A 168 -3.28 24.09 21.47
C ARG A 168 -2.81 24.39 22.89
N LYS A 169 -1.50 24.34 23.16
CA LYS A 169 -0.93 24.64 24.49
C LYS A 169 -0.83 26.14 24.78
N LEU A 170 -0.52 26.94 23.77
CA LEU A 170 -0.25 28.38 23.90
C LEU A 170 -1.47 29.26 23.57
N GLY A 171 -2.54 28.70 22.99
CA GLY A 171 -3.77 29.41 22.66
C GLY A 171 -3.68 30.34 21.45
N ARG A 172 -2.67 30.18 20.58
CA ARG A 172 -2.46 31.00 19.37
C ARG A 172 -2.52 30.10 18.12
N PRO A 173 -3.52 30.24 17.23
CA PRO A 173 -3.62 29.42 16.02
C PRO A 173 -2.56 29.88 15.00
N LEU A 174 -1.49 29.09 14.88
CA LEU A 174 -0.43 29.26 13.89
C LEU A 174 -0.50 28.11 12.89
N VAL A 175 -0.18 28.39 11.64
CA VAL A 175 -0.13 27.41 10.55
C VAL A 175 1.24 27.49 9.89
N ALA A 176 1.87 26.34 9.68
CA ALA A 176 3.12 26.26 8.93
C ALA A 176 2.85 26.24 7.42
N GLN A 177 3.40 27.21 6.70
CA GLN A 177 3.26 27.33 5.24
C GLN A 177 4.36 26.59 4.49
N GLU A 178 5.59 26.68 4.99
CA GLU A 178 6.78 26.08 4.40
C GLU A 178 7.67 25.55 5.52
N ALA A 179 8.39 24.47 5.25
CA ALA A 179 9.38 23.92 6.16
C ALA A 179 10.60 23.37 5.39
N TRP A 180 11.79 23.56 5.96
CA TRP A 180 13.05 23.04 5.43
C TRP A 180 14.07 22.82 6.55
N ILE A 181 15.13 22.10 6.22
CA ILE A 181 16.21 21.77 7.15
C ILE A 181 17.46 22.52 6.69
N GLU A 182 18.21 23.09 7.64
CA GLU A 182 19.46 23.76 7.30
C GLU A 182 20.59 22.74 7.13
N PRO A 183 21.40 22.81 6.06
CA PRO A 183 22.49 21.87 5.82
C PRO A 183 23.48 21.75 6.99
N ASP A 184 23.70 22.85 7.72
CA ASP A 184 24.62 22.90 8.85
C ASP A 184 24.16 22.02 10.05
N GLN A 185 22.86 21.72 10.15
CA GLN A 185 22.31 20.83 11.18
C GLN A 185 22.61 19.35 10.93
N LEU A 186 22.96 18.97 9.70
CA LEU A 186 23.38 17.61 9.36
C LEU A 186 24.85 17.34 9.71
N LEU A 187 25.65 18.40 9.87
CA LEU A 187 27.10 18.33 10.03
C LEU A 187 27.58 18.56 11.48
N THR A 188 26.70 19.05 12.35
CA THR A 188 27.10 19.49 13.70
C THR A 188 26.80 18.40 14.73
N GLU A 189 27.83 17.68 15.21
CA GLU A 189 27.77 17.03 16.53
C GLU A 189 27.53 18.14 17.56
N ALA A 190 26.52 17.97 18.41
CA ALA A 190 26.00 18.95 19.38
C ALA A 190 27.09 19.81 20.06
N ALA A 191 27.51 20.87 19.38
CA ALA A 191 28.46 21.85 19.88
C ALA A 191 27.78 23.21 19.77
N THR A 192 27.49 23.78 20.94
CA THR A 192 27.08 25.16 21.19
C THR A 192 25.62 25.55 20.86
N GLY A 193 24.74 25.44 21.87
CA GLY A 193 23.74 26.48 22.16
C GLY A 193 22.27 26.23 21.77
N SER A 194 21.94 25.45 20.75
CA SER A 194 20.54 25.12 20.43
C SER A 194 20.12 23.81 21.11
N SER A 195 19.31 23.89 22.17
CA SER A 195 19.15 22.81 23.17
C SER A 195 18.36 21.55 22.74
N PHE A 196 18.15 21.29 21.45
CA PHE A 196 17.30 20.20 20.96
C PHE A 196 17.84 19.47 19.72
N VAL A 197 19.06 19.76 19.26
CA VAL A 197 19.65 19.10 18.08
C VAL A 197 20.43 17.86 18.51
N GLN A 198 20.18 16.72 17.85
CA GLN A 198 20.78 15.41 18.10
C GLN A 198 20.58 14.81 19.51
N GLN A 199 19.56 15.26 20.26
CA GLN A 199 19.24 14.59 21.53
C GLN A 199 18.52 13.27 21.27
N ARG A 200 18.95 12.21 21.96
CA ARG A 200 18.26 10.93 21.97
C ARG A 200 16.91 11.08 22.65
N ARG A 201 15.87 10.56 22.01
CA ARG A 201 14.54 10.40 22.58
C ARG A 201 14.07 8.96 22.43
N PHE A 202 13.10 8.57 23.23
CA PHE A 202 12.62 7.20 23.31
C PHE A 202 11.10 7.21 23.24
N LEU A 203 10.55 6.60 22.20
CA LEU A 203 9.12 6.56 21.93
C LEU A 203 8.57 5.19 22.35
N PRO A 204 7.81 5.11 23.46
CA PRO A 204 7.16 3.87 23.85
C PRO A 204 5.92 3.62 22.99
N VAL A 205 5.80 2.40 22.46
CA VAL A 205 4.61 1.90 21.78
C VAL A 205 4.22 0.54 22.38
N LEU A 206 2.94 0.20 22.33
CA LEU A 206 2.47 -1.13 22.68
C LEU A 206 2.21 -1.93 21.41
N ALA A 207 2.77 -3.14 21.34
CA ALA A 207 2.62 -4.02 20.19
C ALA A 207 2.20 -5.43 20.63
N ASP A 208 1.28 -6.01 19.86
CA ASP A 208 1.12 -7.45 19.82
C ASP A 208 2.26 -8.01 18.97
N ILE A 209 2.86 -9.08 19.45
CA ILE A 209 3.96 -9.75 18.79
C ILE A 209 3.52 -11.17 18.52
N GLU A 210 3.61 -11.59 17.27
CA GLU A 210 3.32 -12.96 16.86
C GLU A 210 4.60 -13.63 16.43
N MET A 211 4.86 -14.82 16.97
CA MET A 211 5.87 -15.71 16.43
C MET A 211 5.20 -16.70 15.51
N ASP A 212 5.53 -16.60 14.23
CA ASP A 212 5.14 -17.58 13.24
C ASP A 212 5.75 -18.94 13.61
N PRO A 213 4.93 -19.97 13.85
CA PRO A 213 5.42 -21.26 14.34
C PRO A 213 6.23 -22.03 13.29
N ASP A 214 6.14 -21.64 12.02
CA ASP A 214 6.76 -22.35 10.90
C ASP A 214 8.12 -21.76 10.50
N SER A 215 8.31 -20.45 10.69
CA SER A 215 9.52 -19.70 10.32
C SER A 215 10.29 -19.14 11.52
N GLY A 216 9.71 -19.16 12.73
CA GLY A 216 10.29 -18.51 13.91
C GLY A 216 10.36 -16.98 13.79
N ARG A 217 9.68 -16.40 12.79
CA ARG A 217 9.64 -14.97 12.51
C ARG A 217 8.80 -14.25 13.53
N LEU A 218 9.25 -13.06 13.95
CA LEU A 218 8.49 -12.15 14.80
C LEU A 218 7.76 -11.13 13.93
N LEU A 219 6.43 -11.19 13.96
CA LEU A 219 5.54 -10.21 13.37
C LEU A 219 5.09 -9.23 14.46
N PHE A 220 5.18 -7.94 14.17
CA PHE A 220 4.80 -6.88 15.10
C PHE A 220 3.50 -6.24 14.62
N ARG A 221 2.58 -5.99 15.54
CA ARG A 221 1.36 -5.22 15.31
C ARG A 221 1.20 -4.19 16.42
N ILE A 222 1.42 -2.92 16.12
CA ILE A 222 1.27 -1.82 17.06
C ILE A 222 -0.21 -1.65 17.37
N ILE A 223 -0.56 -1.77 18.65
CA ILE A 223 -1.91 -1.60 19.18
C ILE A 223 -2.10 -0.17 19.66
N GLU A 224 -1.06 0.42 20.25
CA GLU A 224 -1.10 1.75 20.84
C GLU A 224 0.20 2.51 20.54
N ALA A 225 0.08 3.60 19.79
CA ALA A 225 1.16 4.55 19.54
C ALA A 225 0.57 5.96 19.45
N PRO A 226 0.31 6.61 20.61
CA PRO A 226 -0.29 7.93 20.64
C PRO A 226 0.55 8.94 19.86
N GLU A 227 -0.11 9.77 19.03
CA GLU A 227 0.54 10.82 18.22
C GLU A 227 1.47 10.30 17.09
N VAL A 228 1.48 8.99 16.83
CA VAL A 228 2.16 8.39 15.66
C VAL A 228 1.12 8.11 14.56
N PRO A 229 1.34 8.55 13.31
CA PRO A 229 0.41 8.26 12.22
C PRO A 229 0.34 6.76 11.86
N PRO A 230 -0.84 6.19 11.53
CA PRO A 230 -0.98 4.77 11.20
C PRO A 230 -0.08 4.25 10.06
N PRO A 231 0.19 4.99 8.97
CA PRO A 231 1.14 4.55 7.94
C PRO A 231 2.56 4.36 8.52
N VAL A 232 2.97 5.28 9.40
CA VAL A 232 4.25 5.19 10.09
C VAL A 232 4.25 4.00 11.06
N CYS A 233 3.13 3.69 11.71
CA CYS A 233 2.99 2.47 12.53
C CYS A 233 3.21 1.21 11.68
N LYS A 234 2.55 1.09 10.51
CA LYS A 234 2.74 -0.06 9.60
C LYS A 234 4.18 -0.18 9.10
N ASP A 235 4.82 0.96 8.81
CA ASP A 235 6.23 0.96 8.42
C ASP A 235 7.15 0.53 9.56
N ILE A 236 6.89 0.99 10.79
CA ILE A 236 7.62 0.54 11.98
C ILE A 236 7.41 -0.96 12.19
N GLU A 237 6.17 -1.47 12.11
CA GLU A 237 5.87 -2.91 12.22
C GLU A 237 6.69 -3.74 11.24
N ARG A 238 6.65 -3.36 9.94
CA ARG A 238 7.42 -3.99 8.87
C ARG A 238 8.91 -3.96 9.16
N GLN A 239 9.45 -2.81 9.54
CA GLN A 239 10.88 -2.66 9.82
C GLN A 239 11.33 -3.37 11.12
N LEU A 240 10.48 -3.46 12.14
CA LEU A 240 10.73 -4.26 13.34
C LEU A 240 10.84 -5.74 13.01
N SER A 241 9.94 -6.26 12.18
CA SER A 241 10.02 -7.64 11.67
C SER A 241 11.30 -7.87 10.88
N LEU A 242 11.70 -6.94 10.00
CA LEU A 242 12.97 -7.02 9.27
C LEU A 242 14.19 -6.95 10.19
N LEU A 243 14.17 -6.10 11.23
CA LEU A 243 15.26 -6.01 12.21
C LEU A 243 15.36 -7.28 13.05
N ALA A 244 14.24 -7.91 13.40
CA ALA A 244 14.20 -9.17 14.13
C ALA A 244 14.92 -10.30 13.38
N GLU A 245 14.84 -10.27 12.05
CA GLU A 245 15.50 -11.21 11.14
C GLU A 245 16.98 -10.89 10.94
N ARG A 246 17.33 -9.61 10.77
CA ARG A 246 18.72 -9.18 10.52
C ARG A 246 19.60 -9.26 11.77
N LEU A 247 19.02 -9.08 12.94
CA LEU A 247 19.72 -9.07 14.22
C LEU A 247 19.11 -10.11 15.18
N PRO A 248 19.13 -11.41 14.85
CA PRO A 248 18.41 -12.41 15.63
C PRO A 248 18.96 -12.57 17.06
N GLU A 249 20.26 -12.35 17.25
CA GLU A 249 20.96 -12.46 18.54
C GLU A 249 20.90 -11.18 19.39
N GLN A 250 20.30 -10.10 18.89
CA GLN A 250 20.12 -8.87 19.68
C GLN A 250 19.23 -9.14 20.89
N LEU A 251 19.55 -8.50 22.03
CA LEU A 251 18.94 -8.78 23.33
C LEU A 251 17.41 -8.63 23.31
N PHE A 252 16.90 -7.63 22.60
CA PHE A 252 15.47 -7.38 22.40
C PHE A 252 14.77 -8.58 21.75
N PHE A 253 15.21 -9.00 20.56
CA PHE A 253 14.57 -10.09 19.81
C PHE A 253 14.81 -11.46 20.42
N LYS A 254 16.00 -11.69 21.00
CA LYS A 254 16.35 -12.93 21.71
C LYS A 254 15.42 -13.16 22.90
N ARG A 255 15.11 -12.10 23.66
CA ARG A 255 14.17 -12.18 24.79
C ARG A 255 12.76 -12.51 24.33
N LEU A 256 12.27 -11.86 23.26
CA LEU A 256 10.94 -12.15 22.72
C LEU A 256 10.79 -13.63 22.34
N ARG A 257 11.77 -14.20 21.63
CA ARG A 257 11.78 -15.63 21.29
C ARG A 257 11.78 -16.54 22.53
N GLN A 258 12.57 -16.21 23.55
CA GLN A 258 12.57 -16.93 24.83
C GLN A 258 11.23 -16.84 25.58
N GLU A 259 10.50 -15.72 25.44
CA GLU A 259 9.17 -15.56 26.02
C GLU A 259 8.13 -16.43 25.29
N PHE A 260 8.26 -16.62 23.97
CA PHE A 260 7.46 -17.59 23.23
C PHE A 260 7.76 -19.05 23.60
N GLU A 261 9.02 -19.41 23.82
CA GLU A 261 9.41 -20.76 24.29
C GLU A 261 8.82 -21.11 25.67
N ARG A 262 8.47 -20.10 26.47
CA ARG A 262 7.91 -20.25 27.83
C ARG A 262 6.39 -20.24 27.88
N THR A 263 5.71 -19.89 26.79
CA THR A 263 4.25 -19.74 26.75
C THR A 263 3.61 -20.99 26.14
N PRO A 264 2.71 -21.72 26.85
CA PRO A 264 2.05 -22.90 26.30
C PRO A 264 1.19 -22.58 25.07
N LEU A 265 1.15 -23.53 24.13
CA LEU A 265 0.33 -23.50 22.92
C LEU A 265 -1.17 -23.68 23.26
N ASP A 266 -1.87 -22.59 23.56
CA ASP A 266 -3.33 -22.58 23.50
C ASP A 266 -3.81 -22.28 22.06
N GLY A 267 -4.71 -23.14 21.59
CA GLY A 267 -5.20 -23.19 20.21
C GLY A 267 -6.39 -22.29 19.89
N GLU A 268 -6.27 -21.63 18.72
CA GLU A 268 -7.23 -21.13 17.71
C GLU A 268 -8.40 -20.17 18.06
N PRO A 269 -8.92 -19.32 17.11
CA PRO A 269 -8.57 -19.15 15.68
C PRO A 269 -8.19 -17.73 15.19
N THR A 270 -7.52 -17.77 14.03
CA THR A 270 -7.16 -16.87 12.92
C THR A 270 -7.75 -15.45 12.75
N GLU A 271 -6.87 -14.43 12.67
CA GLU A 271 -7.12 -13.14 11.98
C GLU A 271 -7.08 -13.38 10.45
N ARG A 272 -8.24 -13.58 9.82
CA ARG A 272 -8.40 -13.89 8.39
C ARG A 272 -9.30 -12.92 7.63
N ASP A 273 -9.90 -11.95 8.32
CA ASP A 273 -10.89 -11.05 7.75
C ASP A 273 -10.26 -9.71 7.31
N SER A 274 -10.65 -9.25 6.13
CA SER A 274 -10.42 -7.87 5.66
C SER A 274 -10.90 -6.85 6.69
N ALA A 275 -10.37 -5.63 6.64
CA ALA A 275 -10.83 -4.56 7.53
C ALA A 275 -12.33 -4.27 7.32
N VAL A 276 -12.80 -4.39 6.08
CA VAL A 276 -14.22 -4.30 5.69
C VAL A 276 -15.05 -5.37 6.39
N GLU A 277 -14.66 -6.64 6.32
CA GLU A 277 -15.39 -7.73 7.00
C GLU A 277 -15.40 -7.58 8.52
N ARG A 278 -14.28 -7.13 9.11
CA ARG A 278 -14.21 -6.81 10.54
C ARG A 278 -15.17 -5.67 10.91
N LEU A 279 -15.25 -4.63 10.09
CA LEU A 279 -16.19 -3.52 10.27
C LEU A 279 -17.64 -4.01 10.15
N CYS A 280 -17.99 -4.75 9.10
CA CYS A 280 -19.31 -5.31 8.89
C CYS A 280 -19.75 -6.20 10.07
N ARG A 281 -18.83 -7.03 10.57
CA ARG A 281 -19.10 -7.83 11.78
C ARG A 281 -19.26 -6.97 13.02
N ALA A 282 -18.43 -5.94 13.17
CA ALA A 282 -18.48 -5.04 14.32
C ALA A 282 -19.75 -4.17 14.34
N ALA A 283 -20.30 -3.85 13.17
CA ALA A 283 -21.52 -3.08 13.00
C ALA A 283 -22.80 -3.90 13.27
N LYS A 284 -22.73 -5.24 13.26
CA LYS A 284 -23.86 -6.10 13.59
C LYS A 284 -24.17 -6.08 15.09
N GLY A 285 -25.46 -6.02 15.44
CA GLY A 285 -25.94 -6.19 16.81
C GLY A 285 -25.72 -4.98 17.75
N LEU A 286 -25.50 -3.78 17.20
CA LEU A 286 -25.30 -2.55 17.99
C LEU A 286 -26.59 -1.96 18.58
N GLU A 287 -27.76 -2.45 18.16
CA GLU A 287 -29.07 -1.86 18.50
C GLU A 287 -29.42 -1.95 19.99
N ASP A 288 -28.91 -2.96 20.68
CA ASP A 288 -29.13 -3.22 22.11
C ASP A 288 -27.88 -2.90 22.96
N LEU A 289 -26.94 -2.12 22.41
CA LEU A 289 -25.69 -1.78 23.10
C LEU A 289 -25.96 -0.95 24.36
N ASP A 290 -25.26 -1.29 25.45
CA ASP A 290 -25.28 -0.51 26.69
C ASP A 290 -24.80 0.94 26.39
N PRO A 291 -25.57 1.98 26.76
CA PRO A 291 -25.17 3.38 26.63
C PRO A 291 -23.76 3.69 27.16
N GLY A 292 -23.31 3.01 28.21
CA GLY A 292 -21.96 3.18 28.79
C GLY A 292 -20.83 2.64 27.92
N LEU A 293 -21.13 1.87 26.87
CA LEU A 293 -20.15 1.29 25.94
C LEU A 293 -20.14 1.96 24.56
N VAL A 294 -21.06 2.91 24.31
CA VAL A 294 -21.22 3.56 23.00
C VAL A 294 -19.95 4.28 22.57
N GLU A 295 -19.27 5.00 23.47
CA GLU A 295 -18.04 5.75 23.17
C GLU A 295 -16.90 4.81 22.74
N ALA A 296 -16.57 3.82 23.57
CA ALA A 296 -15.53 2.84 23.26
C ALA A 296 -15.83 2.05 21.97
N ARG A 297 -17.11 1.73 21.73
CA ARG A 297 -17.52 1.03 20.50
C ARG A 297 -17.45 1.93 19.28
N HIS A 298 -17.78 3.20 19.43
CA HIS A 298 -17.66 4.21 18.38
C HIS A 298 -16.20 4.40 17.95
N GLU A 299 -15.26 4.53 18.89
CA GLU A 299 -13.83 4.65 18.58
C GLU A 299 -13.31 3.45 17.79
N LEU A 300 -13.68 2.24 18.19
CA LEU A 300 -13.32 1.02 17.45
C LEU A 300 -13.89 0.99 16.04
N LEU A 301 -15.16 1.38 15.85
CA LEU A 301 -15.80 1.42 14.53
C LEU A 301 -15.17 2.49 13.62
N VAL A 302 -14.78 3.64 14.18
CA VAL A 302 -14.04 4.68 13.46
C VAL A 302 -12.68 4.16 13.00
N GLU A 303 -11.97 3.40 13.82
CA GLU A 303 -10.69 2.83 13.42
C GLU A 303 -10.84 1.76 12.34
N LEU A 304 -11.80 0.84 12.49
CA LEU A 304 -12.13 -0.16 11.46
C LEU A 304 -12.59 0.50 10.15
N HIS A 305 -13.33 1.62 10.22
CA HIS A 305 -13.71 2.42 9.06
C HIS A 305 -12.51 3.02 8.33
N ARG A 306 -11.53 3.55 9.07
CA ARG A 306 -10.28 4.07 8.49
C ARG A 306 -9.48 2.96 7.81
N GLU A 307 -9.35 1.81 8.48
CA GLU A 307 -8.67 0.64 7.91
C GLU A 307 -9.37 0.17 6.62
N ALA A 308 -10.70 0.03 6.64
CA ALA A 308 -11.51 -0.37 5.48
C ALA A 308 -11.42 0.65 4.33
N SER A 309 -11.50 1.94 4.64
CA SER A 309 -11.37 3.02 3.66
C SER A 309 -9.99 3.03 3.00
N PHE A 310 -8.94 2.73 3.76
CA PHE A 310 -7.59 2.60 3.22
C PHE A 310 -7.47 1.37 2.32
N GLU A 311 -7.99 0.22 2.74
CA GLU A 311 -8.00 -1.02 1.95
C GLU A 311 -8.69 -0.83 0.59
N ILE A 312 -9.85 -0.17 0.58
CA ILE A 312 -10.58 0.14 -0.66
C ILE A 312 -9.78 1.07 -1.58
N ARG A 313 -9.15 2.12 -1.04
CA ARG A 313 -8.31 3.03 -1.85
C ARG A 313 -7.09 2.32 -2.43
N ALA A 314 -6.48 1.42 -1.66
CA ALA A 314 -5.37 0.59 -2.13
C ALA A 314 -5.84 -0.35 -3.25
N ALA A 315 -7.02 -0.98 -3.09
CA ALA A 315 -7.61 -1.84 -4.10
C ALA A 315 -7.86 -1.09 -5.43
N VAL A 316 -8.45 0.11 -5.38
CA VAL A 316 -8.60 0.99 -6.57
C VAL A 316 -7.25 1.33 -7.19
N SER A 317 -6.23 1.58 -6.38
CA SER A 317 -4.91 1.92 -6.90
C SER A 317 -4.21 0.73 -7.57
N ALA A 318 -4.55 -0.49 -7.13
CA ALA A 318 -4.05 -1.75 -7.68
C ALA A 318 -4.78 -2.19 -8.96
N GLU A 319 -5.94 -1.58 -9.27
CA GLU A 319 -6.67 -1.89 -10.49
C GLU A 319 -5.81 -1.65 -11.74
N ALA A 320 -5.75 -2.68 -12.58
CA ALA A 320 -4.93 -2.64 -13.76
C ALA A 320 -5.50 -3.56 -14.84
N ARG A 321 -5.24 -3.21 -16.10
CA ARG A 321 -5.42 -4.16 -17.20
C ARG A 321 -4.22 -5.10 -17.19
N VAL A 322 -4.51 -6.39 -17.14
CA VAL A 322 -3.48 -7.44 -17.12
C VAL A 322 -3.60 -8.27 -18.38
N GLN A 323 -2.49 -8.42 -19.09
CA GLN A 323 -2.38 -9.30 -20.24
C GLN A 323 -1.31 -10.37 -19.98
N PRO A 324 -1.69 -11.65 -19.90
CA PRO A 324 -0.73 -12.75 -19.99
C PRO A 324 0.03 -12.70 -21.31
N VAL A 325 1.35 -12.83 -21.24
CA VAL A 325 2.25 -12.92 -22.40
C VAL A 325 2.80 -14.33 -22.43
N VAL A 326 2.60 -15.07 -23.52
CA VAL A 326 2.86 -16.52 -23.56
C VAL A 326 3.80 -16.87 -24.70
N GLY A 327 4.88 -17.59 -24.36
CA GLY A 327 5.86 -18.05 -25.35
C GLY A 327 6.81 -16.96 -25.84
N TYR A 328 7.89 -17.38 -26.50
CA TYR A 328 9.04 -16.52 -26.79
C TYR A 328 8.71 -15.33 -27.70
N GLU A 329 7.95 -15.56 -28.77
CA GLU A 329 7.67 -14.52 -29.78
C GLU A 329 6.84 -13.38 -29.21
N GLU A 330 5.81 -13.68 -28.41
CA GLU A 330 4.97 -12.66 -27.77
C GLU A 330 5.76 -11.84 -26.74
N HIS A 331 6.64 -12.49 -25.97
CA HIS A 331 7.53 -11.79 -25.04
C HIS A 331 8.48 -10.85 -25.77
N GLU A 332 9.13 -11.33 -26.83
CA GLU A 332 10.05 -10.52 -27.63
C GLU A 332 9.32 -9.34 -28.27
N ALA A 333 8.12 -9.55 -28.80
CA ALA A 333 7.29 -8.48 -29.37
C ALA A 333 6.87 -7.44 -28.31
N ALA A 334 6.45 -7.89 -27.12
CA ALA A 334 6.06 -6.99 -26.03
C ALA A 334 7.23 -6.14 -25.54
N ILE A 335 8.39 -6.75 -25.28
CA ILE A 335 9.59 -6.03 -24.80
C ILE A 335 10.07 -5.02 -25.85
N ARG A 336 10.08 -5.40 -27.14
CA ARG A 336 10.42 -4.48 -28.24
C ARG A 336 9.49 -3.29 -28.30
N ARG A 337 8.18 -3.52 -28.19
CA ARG A 337 7.18 -2.44 -28.14
C ARG A 337 7.45 -1.51 -26.97
N MET A 338 7.71 -2.05 -25.78
CA MET A 338 7.99 -1.25 -24.58
C MET A 338 9.25 -0.38 -24.77
N ILE A 339 10.34 -0.93 -25.33
CA ILE A 339 11.57 -0.17 -25.61
C ILE A 339 11.33 0.91 -26.68
N ALA A 340 10.59 0.58 -27.74
CA ALA A 340 10.32 1.48 -28.85
C ALA A 340 9.41 2.66 -28.46
N THR A 341 8.49 2.44 -27.52
CA THR A 341 7.48 3.43 -27.09
C THR A 341 7.85 4.17 -25.81
N ALA A 342 8.95 3.83 -25.16
CA ALA A 342 9.43 4.56 -23.99
C ALA A 342 9.76 6.02 -24.32
N GLU A 343 9.34 6.92 -23.42
CA GLU A 343 9.52 8.37 -23.57
C GLU A 343 10.50 8.96 -22.54
N ARG A 344 10.51 8.45 -21.30
CA ARG A 344 11.27 9.03 -20.19
C ARG A 344 12.26 8.05 -19.60
N GLN A 345 11.82 6.82 -19.29
CA GLN A 345 12.58 5.84 -18.54
C GLN A 345 12.28 4.40 -18.96
N LEU A 346 13.32 3.58 -18.97
CA LEU A 346 13.26 2.13 -19.10
C LEU A 346 14.05 1.48 -17.96
N ILE A 347 13.45 0.49 -17.32
CA ILE A 347 14.14 -0.39 -16.37
C ILE A 347 14.13 -1.80 -16.94
N LEU A 348 15.31 -2.41 -17.03
CA LEU A 348 15.51 -3.76 -17.52
C LEU A 348 16.18 -4.60 -16.44
N GLY A 349 15.45 -5.58 -15.91
CA GLY A 349 15.99 -6.57 -14.99
C GLY A 349 16.15 -7.91 -15.69
N ASN A 350 17.38 -8.44 -15.73
CA ASN A 350 17.61 -9.82 -16.15
C ASN A 350 18.85 -10.38 -15.43
N PRO A 351 18.77 -11.56 -14.78
CA PRO A 351 19.87 -12.10 -13.99
C PRO A 351 21.16 -12.32 -14.79
N TRP A 352 21.02 -12.63 -16.09
CA TRP A 352 22.14 -12.88 -16.99
C TRP A 352 22.03 -12.03 -18.25
N ILE A 353 23.17 -11.60 -18.80
CA ILE A 353 23.24 -10.88 -20.07
C ILE A 353 24.32 -11.56 -20.91
N ARG A 354 23.92 -12.24 -21.99
CA ARG A 354 24.84 -12.82 -22.96
C ARG A 354 25.05 -11.87 -24.13
N ALA A 355 26.30 -11.78 -24.59
CA ALA A 355 26.67 -10.90 -25.71
C ALA A 355 25.87 -11.21 -26.98
N GLY A 356 25.73 -12.47 -27.37
CA GLY A 356 24.95 -12.84 -28.55
C GLY A 356 23.47 -12.47 -28.43
N ALA A 357 22.88 -12.58 -27.23
CA ALA A 357 21.50 -12.13 -27.04
C ALA A 357 21.37 -10.61 -27.18
N LEU A 358 22.32 -9.85 -26.63
CA LEU A 358 22.32 -8.39 -26.69
C LEU A 358 22.61 -7.84 -28.09
N LEU A 359 23.57 -8.45 -28.80
CA LEU A 359 24.17 -7.92 -30.02
C LEU A 359 23.64 -8.54 -31.31
N ASP A 360 23.11 -9.76 -31.26
CA ASP A 360 22.54 -10.42 -32.43
C ASP A 360 21.00 -10.29 -32.42
N PRO A 361 20.35 -10.10 -33.58
CA PRO A 361 18.91 -10.12 -33.65
C PRO A 361 18.35 -11.51 -33.30
N PRO A 362 17.25 -11.61 -32.53
CA PRO A 362 16.55 -12.86 -32.31
C PRO A 362 16.07 -13.49 -33.64
N PRO A 363 15.86 -14.82 -33.66
CA PRO A 363 15.29 -15.50 -34.82
C PRO A 363 14.01 -14.84 -35.31
N GLY A 364 13.94 -14.53 -36.61
CA GLY A 364 12.78 -13.89 -37.24
C GLY A 364 12.70 -12.37 -37.07
N MET A 365 13.67 -11.74 -36.41
CA MET A 365 13.71 -10.29 -36.17
C MET A 365 14.89 -9.63 -36.93
N SER A 366 14.75 -8.33 -37.24
CA SER A 366 15.78 -7.56 -37.96
C SER A 366 16.73 -6.76 -37.09
N GLU A 367 16.35 -6.44 -35.85
CA GLU A 367 17.09 -5.53 -34.96
C GLU A 367 17.53 -6.26 -33.69
N ALA A 368 18.76 -6.04 -33.23
CA ALA A 368 19.24 -6.54 -31.95
C ALA A 368 18.68 -5.72 -30.77
N TRP A 369 18.77 -6.25 -29.54
CA TRP A 369 18.42 -5.46 -28.35
C TRP A 369 19.29 -4.21 -28.25
N PHE A 370 20.57 -4.31 -28.60
CA PHE A 370 21.51 -3.19 -28.63
C PHE A 370 21.01 -2.02 -29.49
N ASP A 371 20.52 -2.29 -30.71
CA ASP A 371 20.05 -1.26 -31.63
C ASP A 371 18.81 -0.54 -31.10
N LEU A 372 17.89 -1.29 -30.48
CA LEU A 372 16.69 -0.74 -29.87
C LEU A 372 17.00 0.15 -28.67
N LEU A 373 17.97 -0.24 -27.84
CA LEU A 373 18.42 0.54 -26.70
C LEU A 373 19.13 1.82 -27.16
N ASP A 374 19.95 1.72 -28.20
CA ASP A 374 20.59 2.88 -28.82
C ASP A 374 19.58 3.89 -29.36
N ALA A 375 18.53 3.39 -30.04
CA ALA A 375 17.44 4.22 -30.50
C ALA A 375 16.68 4.88 -29.34
N ALA A 376 16.40 4.16 -28.25
CA ALA A 376 15.74 4.72 -27.06
C ALA A 376 16.58 5.82 -26.39
N LEU A 377 17.87 5.55 -26.17
CA LEU A 377 18.81 6.52 -25.58
C LEU A 377 18.95 7.77 -26.46
N SER A 378 18.97 7.60 -27.79
CA SER A 378 18.99 8.70 -28.76
C SER A 378 17.77 9.60 -28.65
N ARG A 379 16.58 9.03 -28.37
CA ARG A 379 15.34 9.79 -28.14
C ARG A 379 15.32 10.60 -26.83
N GLY A 380 16.21 10.31 -25.88
CA GLY A 380 16.19 10.97 -24.57
C GLY A 380 15.84 10.06 -23.39
N VAL A 381 15.52 8.80 -23.64
CA VAL A 381 15.10 7.85 -22.61
C VAL A 381 16.26 7.51 -21.69
N GLN A 382 16.04 7.52 -20.37
CA GLN A 382 16.98 7.00 -19.39
C GLN A 382 16.81 5.48 -19.26
N VAL A 383 17.89 4.72 -19.31
CA VAL A 383 17.84 3.25 -19.26
C VAL A 383 18.65 2.75 -18.07
N PHE A 384 18.02 1.92 -17.24
CA PHE A 384 18.66 1.27 -16.09
C PHE A 384 18.68 -0.25 -16.26
N PHE A 385 19.84 -0.86 -16.02
CA PHE A 385 19.99 -2.32 -15.99
C PHE A 385 20.19 -2.82 -14.56
N LEU A 386 19.37 -3.78 -14.15
CA LEU A 386 19.58 -4.64 -13.00
C LEU A 386 19.99 -6.02 -13.50
N TRP A 387 21.17 -6.50 -13.09
CA TRP A 387 21.68 -7.80 -13.51
C TRP A 387 22.43 -8.53 -12.40
N GLY A 388 22.65 -9.83 -12.59
CA GLY A 388 23.43 -10.69 -11.71
C GLY A 388 22.59 -11.42 -10.67
N ILE A 389 22.76 -12.74 -10.59
CA ILE A 389 22.01 -13.63 -9.69
C ILE A 389 22.68 -13.86 -8.33
N GLN A 390 23.99 -13.61 -8.24
CA GLN A 390 24.81 -13.75 -7.04
C GLN A 390 25.70 -12.53 -6.87
N ALA A 391 26.15 -12.25 -5.64
CA ALA A 391 26.95 -11.05 -5.35
C ALA A 391 28.24 -10.96 -6.17
N ASP A 392 28.82 -12.11 -6.54
CA ASP A 392 30.04 -12.27 -7.33
C ASP A 392 29.79 -12.48 -8.83
N SER A 393 28.52 -12.38 -9.29
CA SER A 393 28.19 -12.47 -10.71
C SER A 393 28.97 -11.43 -11.52
N ARG A 394 29.50 -11.84 -12.68
CA ARG A 394 30.23 -10.98 -13.60
C ARG A 394 29.58 -10.99 -14.97
N LEU A 395 29.47 -9.82 -15.60
CA LEU A 395 29.12 -9.73 -17.01
C LEU A 395 30.22 -10.34 -17.87
N ASP A 396 29.80 -11.02 -18.94
CA ASP A 396 30.70 -11.38 -20.02
C ASP A 396 31.40 -10.13 -20.58
N ASN A 397 32.67 -10.27 -20.97
CA ASN A 397 33.49 -9.15 -21.42
C ASN A 397 32.92 -8.46 -22.66
N GLN A 398 32.34 -9.21 -23.61
CA GLN A 398 31.79 -8.65 -24.83
C GLN A 398 30.49 -7.88 -24.54
N ALA A 399 29.60 -8.46 -23.71
CA ALA A 399 28.40 -7.76 -23.25
C ALA A 399 28.74 -6.48 -22.45
N ARG A 400 29.71 -6.56 -21.53
CA ARG A 400 30.18 -5.41 -20.77
C ARG A 400 30.73 -4.32 -21.68
N ASN A 401 31.59 -4.67 -22.63
CA ASN A 401 32.21 -3.71 -23.55
C ASN A 401 31.15 -3.02 -24.43
N ALA A 402 30.14 -3.76 -24.89
CA ALA A 402 29.01 -3.20 -25.63
C ALA A 402 28.21 -2.19 -24.79
N LEU A 403 27.86 -2.53 -23.55
CA LEU A 403 27.15 -1.61 -22.66
C LEU A 403 28.00 -0.38 -22.29
N LEU A 404 29.31 -0.52 -22.14
CA LEU A 404 30.23 0.59 -21.92
C LEU A 404 30.31 1.52 -23.15
N ASP A 405 30.37 0.96 -24.36
CA ASP A 405 30.31 1.74 -25.60
C ASP A 405 29.00 2.52 -25.69
N LEU A 406 27.88 1.85 -25.45
CA LEU A 406 26.55 2.48 -25.46
C LEU A 406 26.45 3.61 -24.43
N GLY A 407 27.01 3.41 -23.23
CA GLY A 407 27.06 4.44 -22.19
C GLY A 407 27.98 5.62 -22.53
N ALA A 408 29.07 5.38 -23.25
CA ALA A 408 29.96 6.43 -23.76
C ALA A 408 29.29 7.26 -24.86
N ARG A 409 28.48 6.63 -25.72
CA ARG A 409 27.70 7.31 -26.77
C ARG A 409 26.55 8.14 -26.20
N HIS A 410 26.01 7.76 -25.04
CA HIS A 410 24.89 8.45 -24.37
C HIS A 410 25.19 8.79 -22.90
N PRO A 411 26.11 9.74 -22.63
CA PRO A 411 26.54 10.05 -21.26
C PRO A 411 25.39 10.41 -20.33
N GLY A 412 25.34 9.74 -19.19
CA GLY A 412 24.33 9.96 -18.17
C GLY A 412 22.97 9.35 -18.46
N ARG A 413 22.69 8.80 -19.65
CA ARG A 413 21.38 8.21 -19.95
C ARG A 413 21.31 6.71 -19.72
N LEU A 414 22.44 6.01 -19.85
CA LEU A 414 22.54 4.58 -19.54
C LEU A 414 23.19 4.37 -18.17
N SER A 415 22.54 3.57 -17.32
CA SER A 415 23.03 3.19 -16.00
C SER A 415 23.15 1.67 -15.89
N VAL A 416 24.38 1.17 -15.98
CA VAL A 416 24.71 -0.25 -15.76
C VAL A 416 25.69 -0.34 -14.61
N SER A 417 25.30 -1.03 -13.53
CA SER A 417 26.19 -1.25 -12.39
C SER A 417 27.31 -2.22 -12.78
N PRO A 418 28.56 -2.00 -12.33
CA PRO A 418 29.60 -3.02 -12.39
C PRO A 418 29.38 -4.13 -11.35
N ARG A 419 28.51 -3.92 -10.35
CA ARG A 419 28.16 -4.88 -9.31
C ARG A 419 26.85 -5.57 -9.65
N SER A 420 26.74 -6.81 -9.18
CA SER A 420 25.49 -7.57 -9.24
C SER A 420 24.43 -6.94 -8.34
N ALA A 421 23.22 -6.86 -8.85
CA ALA A 421 22.02 -6.50 -8.11
C ALA A 421 21.39 -7.70 -7.38
N THR A 422 22.00 -8.89 -7.46
CA THR A 422 21.55 -10.11 -6.76
C THR A 422 20.07 -10.41 -6.97
N LEU A 423 19.60 -10.27 -8.21
CA LEU A 423 18.21 -10.54 -8.58
C LEU A 423 18.08 -11.83 -9.36
N HIS A 424 16.92 -12.46 -9.21
CA HIS A 424 16.47 -13.51 -10.11
C HIS A 424 15.25 -13.07 -10.93
N ALA A 425 14.68 -11.89 -10.66
CA ALA A 425 13.59 -11.29 -11.42
C ALA A 425 13.94 -11.06 -12.89
N LYS A 426 12.94 -11.23 -13.79
CA LYS A 426 13.02 -10.79 -15.18
C LYS A 426 11.89 -9.80 -15.40
N LEU A 427 12.27 -8.56 -15.65
CA LEU A 427 11.31 -7.47 -15.73
C LEU A 427 11.70 -6.42 -16.76
N VAL A 428 10.68 -5.77 -17.29
CA VAL A 428 10.78 -4.56 -18.10
C VAL A 428 9.77 -3.57 -17.57
N VAL A 429 10.19 -2.36 -17.25
CA VAL A 429 9.28 -1.25 -16.91
C VAL A 429 9.47 -0.13 -17.90
N ARG A 430 8.36 0.36 -18.45
CA ARG A 430 8.30 1.53 -19.33
C ARG A 430 7.60 2.66 -18.61
N ASP A 431 8.36 3.73 -18.37
CA ASP A 431 7.89 4.95 -17.71
C ASP A 431 7.11 4.59 -16.43
N ALA A 432 5.92 5.19 -16.22
CA ALA A 432 4.95 4.78 -15.20
C ALA A 432 3.69 4.14 -15.82
N HIS A 433 3.82 3.58 -17.03
CA HIS A 433 2.67 3.13 -17.81
C HIS A 433 2.53 1.61 -17.85
N GLU A 434 3.64 0.89 -18.02
CA GLU A 434 3.61 -0.56 -18.24
C GLU A 434 4.75 -1.25 -17.49
N ALA A 435 4.46 -2.39 -16.89
CA ALA A 435 5.45 -3.32 -16.35
C ALA A 435 5.17 -4.74 -16.84
N LEU A 436 6.22 -5.43 -17.29
CA LEU A 436 6.20 -6.84 -17.63
C LEU A 436 7.08 -7.59 -16.64
N LEU A 437 6.51 -8.54 -15.90
CA LEU A 437 7.29 -9.53 -15.13
C LEU A 437 7.09 -10.90 -15.76
N THR A 438 8.19 -11.65 -15.93
CA THR A 438 8.16 -12.89 -16.72
C THR A 438 9.13 -13.95 -16.18
N SER A 439 8.91 -15.22 -16.56
CA SER A 439 9.88 -16.29 -16.40
C SER A 439 10.99 -16.27 -17.48
N TYR A 440 10.80 -15.52 -18.57
CA TYR A 440 11.66 -15.52 -19.75
C TYR A 440 12.94 -14.68 -19.58
N ASN A 441 14.09 -15.33 -19.70
CA ASN A 441 15.41 -14.67 -19.72
C ASN A 441 15.68 -14.02 -21.09
N PHE A 442 15.11 -12.87 -21.38
CA PHE A 442 15.19 -12.25 -22.73
C PHE A 442 16.61 -11.78 -23.13
N LEU A 443 17.52 -11.55 -22.18
CA LEU A 443 18.95 -11.28 -22.44
C LEU A 443 19.86 -12.50 -22.22
N ASP A 444 19.26 -13.66 -21.92
CA ASP A 444 19.94 -14.95 -21.94
C ASP A 444 18.97 -16.08 -22.35
N PRO A 445 18.44 -16.05 -23.58
CA PRO A 445 17.45 -17.02 -24.01
C PRO A 445 18.07 -18.42 -24.13
N PRO A 446 17.29 -19.49 -23.87
CA PRO A 446 17.78 -20.85 -24.04
C PRO A 446 18.09 -21.13 -25.51
N SER A 447 19.10 -21.96 -25.76
CA SER A 447 19.49 -22.36 -27.13
C SER A 447 18.42 -23.19 -27.84
N ARG A 448 17.57 -23.88 -27.09
CA ARG A 448 16.35 -24.54 -27.56
C ARG A 448 15.16 -23.84 -26.92
N ARG A 449 14.21 -23.40 -27.75
CA ARG A 449 12.96 -22.72 -27.33
C ARG A 449 11.86 -23.76 -27.06
N ASP A 450 12.15 -24.74 -26.20
CA ASP A 450 11.27 -25.89 -25.93
C ASP A 450 10.58 -25.82 -24.55
N SER A 451 10.93 -24.85 -23.68
CA SER A 451 10.17 -24.58 -22.45
C SER A 451 9.05 -23.57 -22.66
N LEU A 452 7.93 -23.77 -21.98
CA LEU A 452 6.89 -22.75 -21.85
C LEU A 452 7.39 -21.60 -20.96
N GLU A 453 7.23 -20.38 -21.46
CA GLU A 453 7.49 -19.14 -20.74
C GLU A 453 6.18 -18.35 -20.62
N VAL A 454 5.95 -17.76 -19.45
CA VAL A 454 4.76 -16.96 -19.16
C VAL A 454 5.19 -15.69 -18.43
N GLY A 455 4.59 -14.57 -18.80
CA GLY A 455 4.71 -13.29 -18.11
C GLY A 455 3.36 -12.61 -17.96
N LEU A 456 3.32 -11.59 -17.12
CA LEU A 456 2.18 -10.71 -16.93
C LEU A 456 2.60 -9.29 -17.29
N LEU A 457 1.96 -8.73 -18.31
CA LEU A 457 2.04 -7.32 -18.67
C LEU A 457 0.90 -6.58 -17.95
N VAL A 458 1.25 -5.54 -17.21
CA VAL A 458 0.31 -4.74 -16.41
C VAL A 458 0.37 -3.30 -16.88
N GLU A 459 -0.81 -2.72 -17.11
CA GLU A 459 -0.99 -1.31 -17.49
C GLU A 459 -2.22 -0.72 -16.81
N GLY A 460 -2.31 0.61 -16.74
CA GLY A 460 -3.48 1.29 -16.19
C GLY A 460 -4.75 0.98 -16.96
N LEU A 461 -5.90 0.98 -16.28
CA LEU A 461 -7.21 0.78 -16.93
C LEU A 461 -7.47 1.81 -18.04
N GLU A 462 -6.99 3.04 -17.84
CA GLU A 462 -7.06 4.14 -18.79
C GLU A 462 -5.67 4.60 -19.24
N PRO A 463 -5.51 5.06 -20.51
CA PRO A 463 -4.26 5.62 -20.98
C PRO A 463 -3.75 6.77 -20.11
N GLY A 464 -2.50 6.67 -19.67
CA GLY A 464 -1.85 7.69 -18.85
C GLY A 464 -2.17 7.62 -17.36
N ILE A 465 -2.91 6.62 -16.89
CA ILE A 465 -3.05 6.31 -15.47
C ILE A 465 -2.00 5.26 -15.09
N ALA A 466 -1.26 5.52 -14.01
CA ALA A 466 -0.25 4.61 -13.48
C ALA A 466 -0.87 3.67 -12.44
N PRO A 467 -0.94 2.35 -12.67
CA PRO A 467 -1.38 1.41 -11.65
C PRO A 467 -0.29 1.24 -10.58
N SER A 468 -0.67 1.00 -9.32
CA SER A 468 0.28 0.90 -8.20
C SER A 468 1.33 -0.18 -8.44
N ALA A 469 0.96 -1.33 -9.02
CA ALA A 469 1.91 -2.39 -9.36
C ALA A 469 3.10 -1.92 -10.22
N VAL A 470 2.89 -0.99 -11.15
CA VAL A 470 3.99 -0.44 -11.97
C VAL A 470 4.89 0.44 -11.10
N LEU A 471 4.30 1.25 -10.23
CA LEU A 471 5.04 2.13 -9.30
C LEU A 471 5.82 1.33 -8.25
N ASP A 472 5.23 0.26 -7.72
CA ASP A 472 5.85 -0.64 -6.77
C ASP A 472 7.08 -1.33 -7.39
N VAL A 473 7.01 -1.71 -8.67
CA VAL A 473 8.17 -2.29 -9.39
C VAL A 473 9.26 -1.23 -9.61
N LEU A 474 8.91 0.03 -9.89
CA LEU A 474 9.88 1.13 -9.99
C LEU A 474 10.58 1.37 -8.65
N GLU A 475 9.82 1.42 -7.56
CA GLU A 475 10.36 1.58 -6.20
C GLU A 475 11.29 0.41 -5.84
N TRP A 476 10.83 -0.82 -6.06
CA TRP A 476 11.64 -2.02 -5.86
C TRP A 476 12.94 -1.98 -6.66
N ALA A 477 12.88 -1.57 -7.94
CA ALA A 477 14.06 -1.49 -8.79
C ALA A 477 15.07 -0.44 -8.30
N ARG A 478 14.58 0.69 -7.77
CA ARG A 478 15.42 1.72 -7.16
C ARG A 478 16.12 1.21 -5.92
N ASP A 479 15.41 0.47 -5.08
CA ASP A 479 15.93 -0.05 -3.81
C ASP A 479 16.94 -1.19 -4.01
N ARG A 480 16.77 -2.00 -5.06
CA ARG A 480 17.66 -3.11 -5.39
C ARG A 480 18.86 -2.71 -6.26
N TYR A 481 18.92 -1.47 -6.73
CA TYR A 481 20.05 -1.03 -7.53
C TYR A 481 21.33 -0.89 -6.67
N PRO A 482 22.48 -1.45 -7.07
CA PRO A 482 23.66 -1.54 -6.18
C PRO A 482 24.24 -0.19 -5.73
N GLU A 483 24.26 0.80 -6.62
CA GLU A 483 24.78 2.15 -6.33
C GLU A 483 23.65 3.09 -5.93
N HIS A 484 23.59 3.45 -4.64
CA HIS A 484 22.60 4.37 -4.09
C HIS A 484 22.49 5.70 -4.88
N MET A 485 23.62 6.34 -5.18
CA MET A 485 23.61 7.62 -5.89
C MET A 485 23.06 7.51 -7.32
N THR A 486 23.30 6.37 -8.00
CA THR A 486 22.77 6.13 -9.33
C THR A 486 21.29 5.79 -9.27
N SER A 487 20.85 5.04 -8.25
CA SER A 487 19.45 4.67 -8.09
C SER A 487 18.54 5.88 -7.85
N ARG A 488 19.02 6.92 -7.14
CA ARG A 488 18.31 8.19 -6.96
C ARG A 488 18.00 8.95 -8.25
N ARG A 489 18.56 8.53 -9.39
CA ARG A 489 18.26 9.08 -10.71
C ARG A 489 17.04 8.43 -11.37
N MET A 490 16.58 7.30 -10.83
CA MET A 490 15.32 6.68 -11.25
C MET A 490 14.15 7.54 -10.79
N LEU A 491 13.32 7.94 -11.75
CA LEU A 491 12.09 8.68 -11.48
C LEU A 491 11.05 7.70 -10.94
N LEU A 492 10.31 8.12 -9.91
CA LEU A 492 9.22 7.35 -9.30
C LEU A 492 7.86 8.03 -9.40
N LEU A 493 7.83 9.36 -9.48
CA LEU A 493 6.57 10.09 -9.49
C LEU A 493 5.88 9.91 -10.85
N PRO A 494 4.60 9.48 -10.88
CA PRO A 494 3.87 9.30 -12.13
C PRO A 494 3.95 10.52 -13.05
N GLN A 495 3.86 11.73 -12.49
CA GLN A 495 3.84 12.97 -13.26
C GLN A 495 5.19 13.26 -13.96
N GLU A 496 6.31 12.88 -13.34
CA GLU A 496 7.65 12.98 -13.96
C GLU A 496 7.82 11.98 -15.12
N LEU A 497 7.04 10.90 -15.08
CA LEU A 497 7.02 9.82 -16.06
C LEU A 497 5.88 9.94 -17.08
N GLY A 498 5.14 11.06 -17.10
CA GLY A 498 4.07 11.30 -18.08
C GLY A 498 2.74 10.63 -17.74
N ALA A 499 2.57 10.14 -16.52
CA ALA A 499 1.36 9.49 -16.02
C ALA A 499 0.70 10.27 -14.88
N ARG A 500 -0.50 9.84 -14.48
CA ARG A 500 -1.27 10.35 -13.34
C ARG A 500 -1.65 9.18 -12.43
N GLU A 501 -1.84 9.47 -11.16
CA GLU A 501 -2.39 8.49 -10.22
C GLU A 501 -3.89 8.30 -10.47
N PRO A 502 -4.43 7.11 -10.14
CA PRO A 502 -5.87 6.87 -10.18
C PRO A 502 -6.59 7.80 -9.19
N ILE A 503 -7.80 8.21 -9.55
CA ILE A 503 -8.62 9.06 -8.68
C ILE A 503 -9.15 8.17 -7.54
N PRO A 504 -8.91 8.51 -6.26
CA PRO A 504 -9.38 7.71 -5.16
C PRO A 504 -10.93 7.70 -5.12
N PRO A 505 -11.55 6.57 -4.75
CA PRO A 505 -12.99 6.47 -4.65
C PRO A 505 -13.52 7.38 -3.52
N THR A 506 -14.76 7.84 -3.68
CA THR A 506 -15.45 8.56 -2.61
C THR A 506 -15.96 7.54 -1.59
N VAL A 507 -15.33 7.51 -0.42
CA VAL A 507 -15.75 6.67 0.70
C VAL A 507 -16.75 7.43 1.59
N PRO A 508 -17.80 6.77 2.11
CA PRO A 508 -18.73 7.40 3.04
C PRO A 508 -18.00 7.88 4.30
N SER A 509 -18.40 9.02 4.85
CA SER A 509 -17.85 9.51 6.13
C SER A 509 -18.35 8.62 7.28
N PRO A 510 -17.55 8.41 8.34
CA PRO A 510 -18.04 7.70 9.51
C PRO A 510 -19.21 8.47 10.14
N PRO A 511 -20.22 7.79 10.71
CA PRO A 511 -21.28 8.43 11.48
C PRO A 511 -20.74 9.32 12.60
N GLU A 512 -21.46 10.38 12.97
CA GLU A 512 -21.04 11.29 14.04
C GLU A 512 -21.09 10.60 15.42
N ALA A 513 -20.18 11.03 16.31
CA ALA A 513 -20.20 10.59 17.70
C ALA A 513 -21.45 11.13 18.41
N PHE A 514 -22.10 10.28 19.20
CA PHE A 514 -23.23 10.66 20.04
C PHE A 514 -22.91 10.37 21.52
N ASP A 515 -23.09 11.38 22.38
CA ASP A 515 -22.88 11.24 23.82
C ASP A 515 -24.13 10.65 24.50
N ALA A 516 -24.15 9.32 24.56
CA ALA A 516 -25.22 8.56 25.19
C ALA A 516 -25.35 8.84 26.69
N VAL A 517 -24.23 9.11 27.38
CA VAL A 517 -24.19 9.35 28.83
C VAL A 517 -24.71 10.74 29.17
N ALA A 518 -24.34 11.78 28.41
CA ALA A 518 -24.91 13.12 28.56
C ALA A 518 -26.40 13.13 28.23
N THR A 519 -26.83 12.40 27.19
CA THR A 519 -28.25 12.28 26.83
C THR A 519 -29.05 11.59 27.91
N GLN A 520 -28.49 10.56 28.55
CA GLN A 520 -29.09 9.89 29.70
C GLN A 520 -29.22 10.82 30.91
N ARG A 521 -28.17 11.59 31.22
CA ARG A 521 -28.16 12.58 32.32
C ARG A 521 -29.16 13.72 32.07
N GLY A 522 -29.42 14.07 30.82
CA GLY A 522 -30.39 15.06 30.40
C GLY A 522 -31.85 14.58 30.34
N GLY A 523 -32.13 13.31 30.67
CA GLY A 523 -33.48 12.73 30.59
C GLY A 523 -33.97 12.44 29.16
N GLY A 524 -33.05 12.41 28.18
CA GLY A 524 -33.35 12.11 26.79
C GLY A 524 -33.59 10.62 26.51
N ALA A 525 -34.25 10.31 25.40
CA ALA A 525 -34.51 8.93 24.98
C ALA A 525 -33.25 8.29 24.37
N VAL A 526 -32.41 7.68 25.21
CA VAL A 526 -31.11 7.11 24.83
C VAL A 526 -31.24 5.89 23.90
N ALA A 527 -32.19 4.99 24.16
CA ALA A 527 -32.32 3.75 23.37
C ALA A 527 -32.67 4.00 21.89
N PRO A 528 -33.62 4.91 21.53
CA PRO A 528 -33.81 5.32 20.14
C PRO A 528 -32.57 5.93 19.47
N ALA A 529 -31.78 6.73 20.21
CA ALA A 529 -30.56 7.34 19.68
C ALA A 529 -29.46 6.30 19.40
N VAL A 530 -29.28 5.32 20.30
CA VAL A 530 -28.35 4.19 20.10
C VAL A 530 -28.78 3.34 18.90
N ARG A 531 -30.08 3.04 18.74
CA ARG A 531 -30.58 2.32 17.57
C ARG A 531 -30.36 3.09 16.27
N HIS A 532 -30.54 4.40 16.28
CA HIS A 532 -30.29 5.24 15.11
C HIS A 532 -28.80 5.24 14.71
N TRP A 533 -27.91 5.46 15.69
CA TRP A 533 -26.45 5.38 15.53
C TRP A 533 -26.00 4.01 15.01
N ALA A 534 -26.56 2.92 15.55
CA ALA A 534 -26.30 1.56 15.10
C ALA A 534 -26.67 1.35 13.62
N GLN A 535 -27.82 1.88 13.19
CA GLN A 535 -28.28 1.80 11.80
C GLN A 535 -27.39 2.59 10.84
N GLU A 536 -26.88 3.75 11.26
CA GLU A 536 -25.93 4.54 10.44
C GLU A 536 -24.60 3.80 10.28
N TRP A 537 -24.12 3.12 11.31
CA TRP A 537 -22.93 2.27 11.21
C TRP A 537 -23.13 1.06 10.31
N ALA A 538 -24.28 0.37 10.41
CA ALA A 538 -24.61 -0.73 9.51
C ALA A 538 -24.68 -0.27 8.05
N ALA A 539 -25.34 0.87 7.80
CA ALA A 539 -25.41 1.48 6.48
C ALA A 539 -24.03 1.81 5.90
N THR A 540 -23.16 2.41 6.72
CA THR A 540 -21.79 2.76 6.32
C THR A 540 -20.95 1.53 6.02
N ALA A 541 -21.07 0.47 6.84
CA ALA A 541 -20.36 -0.78 6.63
C ALA A 541 -20.80 -1.48 5.34
N ASP A 542 -22.10 -1.50 5.05
CA ASP A 542 -22.65 -2.05 3.80
C ASP A 542 -22.19 -1.28 2.56
N GLU A 543 -22.08 0.05 2.66
CA GLU A 543 -21.57 0.90 1.57
C GLU A 543 -20.07 0.65 1.31
N LEU A 544 -19.27 0.45 2.37
CA LEU A 544 -17.85 0.09 2.22
C LEU A 544 -17.66 -1.33 1.69
N ASP A 545 -18.46 -2.30 2.14
CA ASP A 545 -18.50 -3.66 1.59
C ASP A 545 -18.86 -3.64 0.10
N ALA A 546 -19.77 -2.75 -0.28
CA ALA A 546 -20.16 -2.58 -1.66
C ALA A 546 -19.01 -2.09 -2.56
N LEU A 547 -18.28 -1.08 -2.09
CA LEU A 547 -17.10 -0.54 -2.77
C LEU A 547 -15.96 -1.56 -2.83
N ALA A 548 -15.73 -2.33 -1.76
CA ALA A 548 -14.69 -3.35 -1.73
C ALA A 548 -14.93 -4.46 -2.75
N LEU A 549 -16.20 -4.88 -2.93
CA LEU A 549 -16.58 -5.87 -3.94
C LEU A 549 -16.50 -5.33 -5.38
N GLU A 550 -16.71 -4.02 -5.58
CA GLU A 550 -16.57 -3.38 -6.88
C GLU A 550 -15.10 -3.38 -7.34
N HIS A 551 -14.17 -3.20 -6.40
CA HIS A 551 -12.73 -3.04 -6.65
C HIS A 551 -11.90 -4.28 -6.23
N SER A 552 -12.48 -5.48 -6.29
CA SER A 552 -11.80 -6.70 -5.81
C SER A 552 -10.68 -7.21 -6.74
N GLY A 553 -10.58 -6.67 -7.95
CA GLY A 553 -9.61 -7.05 -8.98
C GLY A 553 -8.40 -6.11 -9.01
N GLY A 554 -7.25 -6.62 -9.45
CA GLY A 554 -6.04 -5.79 -9.55
C GLY A 554 -4.75 -6.59 -9.65
N ALA A 555 -3.65 -5.87 -9.73
CA ALA A 555 -2.29 -6.40 -9.74
C ALA A 555 -1.51 -5.87 -8.53
N GLU A 556 -0.77 -6.75 -7.86
CA GLU A 556 0.08 -6.42 -6.73
C GLU A 556 1.45 -7.08 -6.89
N LEU A 557 2.47 -6.45 -6.33
CA LEU A 557 3.82 -6.99 -6.31
C LEU A 557 3.97 -7.97 -5.14
N LEU A 558 4.59 -9.12 -5.40
CA LEU A 558 5.07 -10.03 -4.36
C LEU A 558 6.60 -10.06 -4.37
N ILE A 559 7.21 -9.91 -3.20
CA ILE A 559 8.65 -9.80 -3.04
C ILE A 559 9.16 -10.88 -2.08
N ASP A 560 10.26 -11.54 -2.45
CA ASP A 560 11.03 -12.43 -1.58
C ASP A 560 10.17 -13.45 -0.82
N ARG A 561 10.07 -13.35 0.51
CA ARG A 561 9.36 -14.31 1.38
C ARG A 561 7.83 -14.22 1.29
N GLU A 562 7.25 -13.16 0.71
CA GLU A 562 5.79 -13.03 0.53
C GLU A 562 5.20 -14.12 -0.38
N HIS A 563 5.99 -14.61 -1.33
CA HIS A 563 5.63 -15.74 -2.19
C HIS A 563 5.33 -17.01 -1.38
N ARG A 564 6.00 -17.19 -0.23
CA ARG A 564 5.80 -18.35 0.62
C ARG A 564 4.45 -18.27 1.32
N GLU A 565 4.10 -17.09 1.83
CA GLU A 565 2.80 -16.83 2.42
C GLU A 565 1.69 -17.03 1.38
N ALA A 566 1.91 -16.60 0.14
CA ALA A 566 0.99 -16.84 -0.97
C ALA A 566 0.75 -18.33 -1.24
N LEU A 567 1.80 -19.16 -1.30
CA LEU A 567 1.64 -20.60 -1.46
C LEU A 567 0.86 -21.26 -0.31
N TRP A 568 1.20 -20.91 0.93
CA TRP A 568 0.51 -21.48 2.09
C TRP A 568 -0.93 -20.99 2.22
N ARG A 569 -1.22 -19.76 1.80
CA ARG A 569 -2.60 -19.25 1.66
C ARG A 569 -3.35 -20.06 0.62
N ALA A 570 -2.80 -20.23 -0.58
CA ALA A 570 -3.41 -21.02 -1.64
C ALA A 570 -3.73 -22.46 -1.18
N LEU A 571 -2.81 -23.15 -0.50
CA LEU A 571 -3.05 -24.50 0.03
C LEU A 571 -4.13 -24.56 1.11
N ARG A 572 -4.33 -23.48 1.87
CA ARG A 572 -5.32 -23.42 2.95
C ARG A 572 -6.69 -22.96 2.48
N ASP A 573 -6.74 -22.16 1.43
CA ASP A 573 -7.90 -21.35 1.12
C ASP A 573 -8.48 -21.64 -0.27
N SER A 574 -7.74 -22.28 -1.18
CA SER A 574 -8.28 -22.66 -2.50
C SER A 574 -9.56 -23.48 -2.35
N VAL A 575 -10.58 -23.15 -3.14
CA VAL A 575 -11.88 -23.81 -3.08
C VAL A 575 -12.18 -24.58 -4.37
N ASP A 576 -11.90 -23.99 -5.53
CA ASP A 576 -12.20 -24.57 -6.84
C ASP A 576 -10.95 -25.15 -7.50
N ARG A 577 -9.89 -24.35 -7.61
CA ARG A 577 -8.70 -24.72 -8.39
C ARG A 577 -7.40 -24.23 -7.75
N LEU A 578 -6.41 -25.13 -7.70
CA LEU A 578 -5.04 -24.85 -7.30
C LEU A 578 -4.09 -25.35 -8.39
N ALA A 579 -3.16 -24.52 -8.84
CA ALA A 579 -2.10 -24.97 -9.74
C ALA A 579 -0.75 -24.40 -9.34
N VAL A 580 0.30 -25.23 -9.37
CA VAL A 580 1.66 -24.78 -9.08
C VAL A 580 2.63 -25.31 -10.13
N LEU A 581 3.35 -24.38 -10.75
CA LEU A 581 4.44 -24.68 -11.67
C LEU A 581 5.75 -24.17 -11.09
N SER A 582 6.76 -25.02 -11.08
CA SER A 582 8.10 -24.68 -10.60
C SER A 582 9.16 -25.46 -11.36
N ASP A 583 10.37 -24.93 -11.49
CA ASP A 583 11.47 -25.68 -12.14
C ASP A 583 11.83 -26.94 -11.33
N GLN A 584 11.75 -26.86 -10.01
CA GLN A 584 12.24 -27.91 -9.11
C GLN A 584 11.25 -28.21 -7.98
N LEU A 585 11.28 -29.45 -7.48
CA LEU A 585 10.70 -29.85 -6.19
C LEU A 585 11.77 -29.90 -5.09
N SER A 586 11.41 -29.52 -3.86
CA SER A 586 12.26 -29.65 -2.67
C SER A 586 11.49 -30.24 -1.49
N VAL A 587 12.18 -31.10 -0.73
CA VAL A 587 11.72 -31.64 0.56
C VAL A 587 11.44 -30.56 1.61
N ASP A 588 12.11 -29.41 1.52
CA ASP A 588 11.91 -28.27 2.44
C ASP A 588 10.56 -27.57 2.22
N VAL A 589 9.91 -27.86 1.10
CA VAL A 589 8.60 -27.28 0.75
C VAL A 589 7.52 -28.35 0.80
N VAL A 590 7.73 -29.44 0.06
CA VAL A 590 6.76 -30.53 -0.07
C VAL A 590 6.94 -31.49 1.10
N THR A 591 6.48 -31.01 2.25
CA THR A 591 6.50 -31.68 3.55
C THR A 591 5.22 -32.48 3.79
N ASP A 592 5.17 -33.27 4.86
CA ASP A 592 3.94 -33.96 5.28
C ASP A 592 2.80 -32.98 5.61
N ARG A 593 3.15 -31.77 6.08
CA ARG A 593 2.17 -30.70 6.29
C ARG A 593 1.58 -30.20 4.97
N PHE A 594 2.42 -30.00 3.96
CA PHE A 594 1.97 -29.66 2.61
C PHE A 594 0.99 -30.72 2.10
N ALA A 595 1.37 -32.00 2.17
CA ALA A 595 0.54 -33.11 1.73
C ALA A 595 -0.80 -33.17 2.48
N ARG A 596 -0.80 -32.91 3.80
CA ARG A 596 -2.03 -32.87 4.62
C ARG A 596 -2.98 -31.74 4.23
N LEU A 597 -2.45 -30.53 4.01
CA LEU A 597 -3.26 -29.39 3.56
C LEU A 597 -3.84 -29.64 2.17
N LEU A 598 -3.00 -30.13 1.24
CA LEU A 598 -3.43 -30.53 -0.10
C LEU A 598 -4.52 -31.60 -0.05
N ARG A 599 -4.35 -32.66 0.76
CA ARG A 599 -5.36 -33.70 0.95
C ARG A 599 -6.69 -33.11 1.42
N GLY A 600 -6.67 -32.21 2.40
CA GLY A 600 -7.87 -31.52 2.86
C GLY A 600 -8.58 -30.71 1.76
N ARG A 601 -7.84 -30.12 0.82
CA ARG A 601 -8.42 -29.45 -0.36
C ARG A 601 -9.04 -30.45 -1.34
N LEU A 602 -8.34 -31.53 -1.65
CA LEU A 602 -8.80 -32.58 -2.56
C LEU A 602 -10.08 -33.27 -2.05
N GLU A 603 -10.14 -33.53 -0.74
CA GLU A 603 -11.32 -34.04 -0.04
C GLU A 603 -12.50 -33.04 -0.11
N GLY A 604 -12.22 -31.73 0.06
CA GLY A 604 -13.18 -30.65 -0.16
C GLY A 604 -13.63 -30.49 -1.62
N GLY A 605 -12.93 -31.12 -2.55
CA GLY A 605 -13.26 -31.14 -3.99
C GLY A 605 -12.63 -30.06 -4.83
N THR A 606 -11.61 -29.39 -4.32
CA THR A 606 -10.70 -28.57 -5.11
C THR A 606 -9.93 -29.44 -6.10
N ARG A 607 -9.71 -28.95 -7.33
CA ARG A 607 -8.84 -29.60 -8.31
C ARG A 607 -7.45 -28.99 -8.25
N CYS A 608 -6.42 -29.84 -8.28
CA CYS A 608 -5.03 -29.46 -8.05
C CYS A 608 -4.13 -29.97 -9.17
N SER A 609 -3.27 -29.12 -9.73
CA SER A 609 -2.29 -29.54 -10.74
C SER A 609 -0.89 -29.03 -10.45
N PHE A 610 0.09 -29.92 -10.48
CA PHE A 610 1.49 -29.62 -10.20
C PHE A 610 2.36 -29.99 -11.38
N VAL A 611 3.18 -29.05 -11.87
CA VAL A 611 4.18 -29.32 -12.90
C VAL A 611 5.57 -28.97 -12.37
N TYR A 612 6.50 -29.90 -12.55
CA TYR A 612 7.89 -29.71 -12.19
C TYR A 612 8.82 -30.26 -13.28
N ARG A 613 10.05 -29.75 -13.36
CA ARG A 613 11.04 -30.25 -14.33
C ARG A 613 12.00 -31.27 -13.73
N ARG A 614 12.36 -31.11 -12.46
CA ARG A 614 13.36 -31.95 -11.78
C ARG A 614 13.17 -31.98 -10.27
N GLU A 615 13.72 -33.00 -9.63
CA GLU A 615 13.81 -33.10 -8.17
C GLU A 615 15.15 -32.56 -7.65
N GLY A 616 15.24 -32.30 -6.34
CA GLY A 616 16.47 -31.89 -5.70
C GLY A 616 17.49 -33.01 -5.64
N ALA A 617 18.78 -32.64 -5.72
CA ALA A 617 19.89 -33.60 -5.77
C ALA A 617 20.09 -34.45 -4.49
N LYS A 618 19.25 -34.27 -3.45
CA LYS A 618 19.32 -34.97 -2.16
C LYS A 618 18.10 -35.84 -1.86
N ASP A 619 17.17 -35.98 -2.81
CA ASP A 619 15.90 -36.65 -2.57
C ASP A 619 16.04 -38.17 -2.84
N THR A 620 15.86 -38.99 -1.80
CA THR A 620 15.79 -40.47 -1.87
C THR A 620 14.38 -40.94 -2.26
N ASP A 621 14.16 -42.25 -2.49
CA ASP A 621 12.90 -42.85 -2.99
C ASP A 621 11.60 -42.45 -2.22
N ASP A 622 11.68 -41.93 -0.98
CA ASP A 622 10.60 -41.25 -0.23
C ASP A 622 10.58 -39.70 -0.42
N GLY A 623 10.84 -39.26 -1.65
CA GLY A 623 11.09 -37.86 -2.02
C GLY A 623 9.84 -36.97 -2.12
N PRO A 624 10.01 -35.67 -2.42
CA PRO A 624 8.91 -34.72 -2.50
C PRO A 624 7.91 -35.07 -3.62
N SER A 625 8.36 -35.68 -4.73
CA SER A 625 7.45 -36.14 -5.77
C SER A 625 6.61 -37.35 -5.33
N ALA A 626 7.16 -38.25 -4.52
CA ALA A 626 6.43 -39.41 -4.01
C ALA A 626 5.22 -38.96 -3.16
N ARG A 627 5.40 -37.93 -2.31
CA ARG A 627 4.30 -37.33 -1.52
C ARG A 627 3.18 -36.75 -2.39
N LEU A 628 3.53 -36.05 -3.47
CA LEU A 628 2.53 -35.50 -4.41
C LEU A 628 1.89 -36.61 -5.25
N ARG A 629 2.65 -37.62 -5.64
CA ARG A 629 2.18 -38.79 -6.42
C ARG A 629 1.19 -39.60 -5.60
N GLU A 630 1.43 -39.78 -4.30
CA GLU A 630 0.45 -40.40 -3.39
C GLU A 630 -0.90 -39.65 -3.40
N GLN A 631 -0.88 -38.32 -3.44
CA GLN A 631 -2.13 -37.54 -3.54
C GLN A 631 -2.77 -37.67 -4.93
N ALA A 632 -1.97 -37.68 -6.00
CA ALA A 632 -2.45 -37.89 -7.36
C ALA A 632 -3.11 -39.27 -7.54
N ASP A 633 -2.48 -40.33 -7.01
CA ASP A 633 -3.00 -41.70 -7.08
C ASP A 633 -4.26 -41.89 -6.23
N ALA A 634 -4.35 -41.21 -5.08
CA ALA A 634 -5.54 -41.23 -4.22
C ALA A 634 -6.73 -40.43 -4.80
N PHE A 635 -6.45 -39.40 -5.60
CA PHE A 635 -7.46 -38.50 -6.18
C PHE A 635 -7.24 -38.26 -7.69
N PRO A 636 -7.28 -39.31 -8.54
CA PRO A 636 -6.84 -39.23 -9.94
C PRO A 636 -7.68 -38.29 -10.82
N GLU A 637 -8.94 -38.04 -10.45
CA GLU A 637 -9.82 -37.10 -11.16
C GLU A 637 -9.65 -35.63 -10.72
N ARG A 638 -8.92 -35.39 -9.62
CA ARG A 638 -8.79 -34.07 -8.99
C ARG A 638 -7.35 -33.63 -8.79
N CYS A 639 -6.38 -34.51 -8.90
CA CYS A 639 -4.98 -34.20 -8.65
C CYS A 639 -4.11 -34.71 -9.79
N SER A 640 -3.42 -33.80 -10.47
CA SER A 640 -2.47 -34.13 -11.53
C SER A 640 -1.05 -33.74 -11.14
N LEU A 641 -0.10 -34.62 -11.39
CA LEU A 641 1.32 -34.37 -11.20
C LEU A 641 2.06 -34.69 -12.51
N VAL A 642 2.74 -33.69 -13.07
CA VAL A 642 3.42 -33.80 -14.36
C VAL A 642 4.90 -33.43 -14.21
N GLU A 643 5.77 -34.33 -14.64
CA GLU A 643 7.18 -34.03 -14.85
C GLU A 643 7.38 -33.56 -16.30
N ALA A 644 7.68 -32.28 -16.51
CA ALA A 644 7.84 -31.70 -17.83
C ALA A 644 8.84 -30.54 -17.87
N ARG A 645 9.37 -30.25 -19.06
CA ARG A 645 10.25 -29.09 -19.28
C ARG A 645 9.45 -27.79 -19.24
N SER A 646 9.31 -27.23 -18.04
CA SER A 646 8.83 -25.88 -17.81
C SER A 646 9.89 -25.07 -17.08
N HIS A 647 10.02 -23.80 -17.43
CA HIS A 647 10.77 -22.81 -16.64
C HIS A 647 9.82 -21.76 -16.04
N ALA A 648 8.53 -21.84 -16.35
CA ALA A 648 7.48 -21.00 -15.80
C ALA A 648 7.32 -21.24 -14.30
N LYS A 649 7.02 -20.15 -13.58
CA LYS A 649 6.91 -20.10 -12.13
C LYS A 649 5.59 -19.45 -11.81
N ILE A 650 4.59 -20.32 -11.63
CA ILE A 650 3.20 -19.92 -11.60
C ILE A 650 2.55 -20.51 -10.36
N LEU A 651 1.75 -19.70 -9.68
CA LEU A 651 0.81 -20.15 -8.65
C LEU A 651 -0.58 -19.66 -9.06
N ILE A 652 -1.54 -20.57 -9.20
CA ILE A 652 -2.95 -20.27 -9.45
C ILE A 652 -3.73 -20.74 -8.23
N SER A 653 -4.60 -19.87 -7.71
CA SER A 653 -5.53 -20.15 -6.61
C SER A 653 -6.85 -19.50 -6.97
N ASP A 654 -7.84 -20.30 -7.36
CA ASP A 654 -9.16 -19.82 -7.79
C ASP A 654 -9.07 -18.74 -8.88
N ASP A 655 -9.46 -17.50 -8.59
CA ASP A 655 -9.39 -16.36 -9.52
C ASP A 655 -8.13 -15.49 -9.36
N GLU A 656 -7.12 -16.01 -8.65
CA GLU A 656 -5.81 -15.40 -8.52
C GLU A 656 -4.74 -16.16 -9.32
N VAL A 657 -3.87 -15.43 -10.01
CA VAL A 657 -2.66 -15.96 -10.64
C VAL A 657 -1.45 -15.14 -10.24
N THR A 658 -0.35 -15.83 -9.91
CA THR A 658 0.94 -15.22 -9.61
C THR A 658 1.97 -15.72 -10.61
N VAL A 659 2.72 -14.80 -11.24
CA VAL A 659 3.79 -15.13 -12.20
C VAL A 659 5.03 -14.27 -11.93
N GLY A 660 6.21 -14.88 -11.95
CA GLY A 660 7.47 -14.15 -11.80
C GLY A 660 8.69 -15.05 -11.72
N SER A 661 9.61 -14.75 -10.80
CA SER A 661 10.88 -15.45 -10.67
C SER A 661 10.96 -16.47 -9.53
N PHE A 662 9.96 -16.53 -8.64
CA PHE A 662 9.97 -17.38 -7.46
C PHE A 662 9.56 -18.84 -7.75
N ASN A 663 10.38 -19.81 -7.32
CA ASN A 663 10.04 -21.23 -7.47
C ASN A 663 9.27 -21.73 -6.25
N PHE A 664 7.94 -21.76 -6.35
CA PHE A 664 7.04 -22.11 -5.26
C PHE A 664 7.31 -23.48 -4.62
N LEU A 665 7.69 -24.49 -5.40
CA LEU A 665 7.89 -25.87 -4.91
C LEU A 665 9.33 -26.21 -4.52
N SER A 666 10.31 -25.32 -4.75
CA SER A 666 11.72 -25.61 -4.44
C SER A 666 12.31 -24.77 -3.32
N TYR A 667 11.75 -23.60 -3.04
CA TYR A 667 12.42 -22.64 -2.16
C TYR A 667 11.78 -22.52 -0.78
N GLY A 668 12.57 -22.84 0.25
CA GLY A 668 12.26 -22.80 1.69
C GLY A 668 11.80 -21.43 2.22
N GLY A 669 12.35 -20.36 1.65
CA GLY A 669 12.40 -19.02 2.26
C GLY A 669 13.82 -18.61 2.70
N GLU A 670 14.76 -19.57 2.70
CA GLU A 670 16.19 -19.36 2.99
C GLU A 670 17.04 -20.16 1.98
N TYR A 671 18.06 -19.54 1.39
CA TYR A 671 19.09 -20.29 0.68
C TYR A 671 20.09 -20.79 1.72
N ALA A 672 19.88 -22.02 2.23
CA ALA A 672 20.84 -22.68 3.12
C ALA A 672 22.22 -22.78 2.43
N GLY A 673 23.10 -21.83 2.72
CA GLY A 673 24.43 -21.74 2.13
C GLY A 673 25.06 -20.35 2.01
N SER A 674 24.31 -19.24 2.13
CA SER A 674 24.89 -17.89 2.08
C SER A 674 25.29 -17.37 3.46
N THR A 675 26.26 -18.00 4.12
CA THR A 675 26.85 -17.49 5.37
C THR A 675 27.69 -16.21 5.20
N SER A 676 27.60 -15.51 4.05
CA SER A 676 28.40 -14.28 3.81
C SER A 676 27.88 -13.32 2.72
N GLY A 677 26.64 -13.42 2.23
CA GLY A 677 26.15 -12.51 1.18
C GLY A 677 24.63 -12.24 1.24
N PRO A 678 24.14 -11.13 0.64
CA PRO A 678 22.71 -10.82 0.59
C PRO A 678 21.92 -11.90 -0.16
N GLU A 679 20.72 -12.22 0.34
CA GLU A 679 19.80 -13.19 -0.27
C GLU A 679 19.36 -12.73 -1.68
N ARG A 680 19.04 -13.69 -2.55
CA ARG A 680 18.59 -13.38 -3.92
C ARG A 680 17.23 -12.69 -3.87
N SER A 681 17.10 -11.61 -4.62
CA SER A 681 15.86 -10.85 -4.73
C SER A 681 14.93 -11.51 -5.74
N GLU A 682 13.77 -11.96 -5.28
CA GLU A 682 12.72 -12.60 -6.08
C GLU A 682 11.51 -11.69 -6.21
N LEU A 683 10.88 -11.70 -7.39
CA LEU A 683 9.79 -10.78 -7.72
C LEU A 683 8.72 -11.48 -8.57
N SER A 684 7.45 -11.29 -8.22
CA SER A 684 6.31 -11.74 -9.03
C SER A 684 5.18 -10.73 -9.00
N LEU A 685 4.33 -10.78 -10.02
CA LEU A 685 3.03 -10.11 -9.98
C LEU A 685 1.99 -11.12 -9.53
N ARG A 686 1.19 -10.76 -8.53
CA ARG A 686 -0.06 -11.44 -8.17
C ARG A 686 -1.22 -10.65 -8.73
N VAL A 687 -2.10 -11.32 -9.46
CA VAL A 687 -3.24 -10.71 -10.14
C VAL A 687 -4.52 -11.41 -9.74
N ARG A 688 -5.50 -10.62 -9.30
CA ARG A 688 -6.88 -11.05 -9.08
C ARG A 688 -7.68 -10.76 -10.35
N SER A 689 -7.84 -11.75 -11.20
CA SER A 689 -8.60 -11.64 -12.44
C SER A 689 -8.93 -13.03 -12.98
N ALA A 690 -10.22 -13.36 -12.96
CA ALA A 690 -10.79 -14.56 -13.56
C ALA A 690 -10.35 -14.74 -15.03
N ASP A 691 -10.34 -13.65 -15.81
CA ASP A 691 -9.94 -13.65 -17.22
C ASP A 691 -8.44 -13.94 -17.39
N ALA A 692 -7.59 -13.29 -16.60
CA ALA A 692 -6.14 -13.55 -16.64
C ALA A 692 -5.83 -15.01 -16.25
N VAL A 693 -6.50 -15.55 -15.22
CA VAL A 693 -6.38 -16.96 -14.83
C VAL A 693 -6.81 -17.88 -15.98
N ASP A 694 -7.96 -17.62 -16.61
CA ASP A 694 -8.49 -18.48 -17.67
C ASP A 694 -7.59 -18.45 -18.92
N GLN A 695 -6.98 -17.31 -19.25
CA GLN A 695 -5.99 -17.19 -20.33
C GLN A 695 -4.70 -17.96 -20.00
N VAL A 696 -4.17 -17.83 -18.78
CA VAL A 696 -2.98 -18.59 -18.33
C VAL A 696 -3.29 -20.09 -18.34
N LEU A 697 -4.44 -20.52 -17.80
CA LEU A 697 -4.86 -21.92 -17.83
C LEU A 697 -5.06 -22.44 -19.25
N SER A 698 -5.52 -21.61 -20.19
CA SER A 698 -5.63 -21.98 -21.60
C SER A 698 -4.25 -22.28 -22.21
N ALA A 699 -3.25 -21.45 -21.93
CA ALA A 699 -1.86 -21.70 -22.35
C ALA A 699 -1.30 -22.98 -21.72
N LEU A 700 -1.57 -23.19 -20.43
CA LEU A 700 -1.13 -24.38 -19.71
C LEU A 700 -1.83 -25.66 -20.21
N ALA A 701 -3.12 -25.60 -20.52
CA ALA A 701 -3.87 -26.72 -21.10
C ALA A 701 -3.46 -27.03 -22.54
N HIS A 702 -2.96 -26.04 -23.29
CA HIS A 702 -2.35 -26.32 -24.59
C HIS A 702 -1.04 -27.11 -24.45
N ALA A 703 -0.21 -26.76 -23.47
CA ALA A 703 1.07 -27.43 -23.23
C ALA A 703 0.91 -28.81 -22.55
N TRP A 704 -0.01 -28.91 -21.59
CA TRP A 704 -0.26 -30.11 -20.76
C TRP A 704 -1.76 -30.33 -20.55
N PRO A 705 -2.49 -30.81 -21.58
CA PRO A 705 -3.95 -30.88 -21.57
C PRO A 705 -4.52 -31.73 -20.44
N GLU A 706 -3.91 -32.89 -20.16
CA GLU A 706 -4.37 -33.80 -19.10
C GLU A 706 -4.32 -33.16 -17.71
N ALA A 707 -3.34 -32.28 -17.45
CA ALA A 707 -3.20 -31.63 -16.15
C ALA A 707 -4.06 -30.38 -15.97
N PHE A 708 -4.26 -29.58 -17.02
CA PHE A 708 -4.88 -28.25 -16.86
C PHE A 708 -6.28 -28.13 -17.45
N GLN A 709 -6.69 -29.02 -18.36
CA GLN A 709 -8.06 -28.93 -18.87
C GLN A 709 -9.13 -29.14 -17.78
N PRO A 710 -8.94 -30.03 -16.78
CA PRO A 710 -9.86 -30.12 -15.64
C PRO A 710 -9.96 -28.83 -14.80
N LEU A 711 -8.91 -27.99 -14.76
CA LEU A 711 -8.91 -26.73 -14.02
C LEU A 711 -9.68 -25.60 -14.74
N ARG A 712 -10.00 -25.79 -16.03
CA ARG A 712 -10.76 -24.81 -16.82
C ARG A 712 -12.27 -24.98 -16.69
N GLU A 713 -12.72 -26.16 -16.28
CA GLU A 713 -14.13 -26.42 -16.04
C GLU A 713 -14.57 -25.78 -14.72
N ARG A 714 -14.98 -24.51 -14.73
CA ARG A 714 -15.47 -23.85 -13.50
C ARG A 714 -16.53 -24.70 -12.84
N ARG A 715 -16.33 -25.03 -11.57
CA ARG A 715 -17.43 -25.51 -10.74
C ARG A 715 -18.32 -24.31 -10.53
N VAL A 716 -19.44 -24.22 -11.26
CA VAL A 716 -20.48 -23.25 -10.94
C VAL A 716 -20.82 -23.53 -9.48
N PRO A 717 -20.51 -22.64 -8.52
CA PRO A 717 -20.99 -22.82 -7.17
C PRO A 717 -22.50 -22.94 -7.32
N SER A 718 -23.13 -23.96 -6.73
CA SER A 718 -24.59 -24.00 -6.67
C SER A 718 -25.02 -22.60 -6.22
N ALA A 719 -25.88 -21.94 -6.99
CA ALA A 719 -26.34 -20.59 -6.69
C ALA A 719 -26.91 -20.48 -5.26
N GLU A 720 -27.21 -21.61 -4.62
CA GLU A 720 -27.61 -21.74 -3.21
C GLU A 720 -26.49 -21.53 -2.18
N VAL A 721 -25.21 -21.75 -2.50
CA VAL A 721 -24.09 -21.61 -1.54
C VAL A 721 -23.45 -20.22 -1.60
N ALA A 722 -23.41 -19.58 -2.78
CA ALA A 722 -22.94 -18.20 -2.92
C ALA A 722 -24.01 -17.15 -2.52
N ALA A 723 -25.30 -17.53 -2.56
CA ALA A 723 -26.40 -16.67 -2.11
C ALA A 723 -26.69 -16.78 -0.60
N ALA A 724 -26.02 -17.70 0.10
CA ALA A 724 -26.08 -17.77 1.55
C ALA A 724 -25.06 -16.80 2.15
N GLU A 725 -25.43 -15.51 2.31
CA GLU A 725 -25.15 -14.75 3.54
C GLU A 725 -25.50 -13.25 3.53
N ARG A 726 -25.96 -12.64 2.42
CA ARG A 726 -26.33 -11.20 2.46
C ARG A 726 -27.61 -10.91 1.68
N ALA A 727 -28.51 -10.17 2.32
CA ALA A 727 -29.75 -9.69 1.71
C ALA A 727 -29.42 -8.81 0.48
N PRO A 728 -30.24 -8.84 -0.58
CA PRO A 728 -30.02 -8.01 -1.77
C PRO A 728 -29.96 -6.52 -1.42
N ARG A 729 -28.98 -5.79 -2.00
CA ARG A 729 -28.77 -4.34 -1.77
C ARG A 729 -30.02 -3.50 -2.02
N SER A 730 -30.91 -3.95 -2.91
CA SER A 730 -32.20 -3.28 -3.19
C SER A 730 -33.13 -3.22 -1.98
N LEU A 731 -33.03 -4.16 -1.02
CA LEU A 731 -33.89 -4.19 0.17
C LEU A 731 -33.35 -3.34 1.33
N GLN A 732 -32.15 -2.78 1.21
CA GLN A 732 -31.53 -2.00 2.29
C GLN A 732 -32.35 -0.78 2.76
N PRO A 733 -33.02 -0.01 1.89
CA PRO A 733 -33.88 1.07 2.36
C PRO A 733 -35.10 0.56 3.14
N LEU A 734 -35.62 -0.64 2.82
CA LEU A 734 -36.67 -1.29 3.60
C LEU A 734 -36.17 -1.70 4.98
N PHE A 735 -34.98 -2.31 5.08
CA PHE A 735 -34.40 -2.66 6.38
C PHE A 735 -34.14 -1.42 7.25
N ARG A 736 -33.63 -0.33 6.65
CA ARG A 736 -33.48 0.98 7.34
C ARG A 736 -34.84 1.51 7.82
N ALA A 737 -35.91 1.35 7.05
CA ALA A 737 -37.24 1.78 7.44
C ALA A 737 -37.85 0.90 8.56
N LEU A 738 -37.65 -0.42 8.47
CA LEU A 738 -38.09 -1.39 9.48
C LEU A 738 -37.42 -1.15 10.84
N GLY A 739 -36.13 -0.84 10.86
CA GLY A 739 -35.41 -0.52 12.10
C GLY A 739 -35.84 0.81 12.76
N ARG A 740 -36.43 1.73 11.99
CA ARG A 740 -36.89 3.05 12.48
C ARG A 740 -38.35 3.06 12.90
N ALA A 741 -39.15 2.10 12.43
CA ALA A 741 -40.58 2.10 12.65
C ALA A 741 -40.94 1.38 13.96
N PRO A 742 -41.79 1.97 14.83
CA PRO A 742 -42.28 1.30 16.03
C PRO A 742 -43.17 0.08 15.73
N THR A 743 -43.67 -0.03 14.48
CA THR A 743 -44.36 -1.22 13.95
C THR A 743 -43.91 -1.45 12.51
N SER A 744 -43.63 -2.71 12.16
CA SER A 744 -43.11 -3.11 10.85
C SER A 744 -44.06 -2.80 9.68
N GLY A 745 -45.37 -2.73 9.95
CA GLY A 745 -46.44 -2.66 8.95
C GLY A 745 -46.39 -1.43 8.04
N ASP A 746 -46.20 -0.23 8.60
CA ASP A 746 -46.21 1.01 7.81
C ASP A 746 -45.01 1.11 6.85
N ALA A 747 -43.84 0.62 7.29
CA ALA A 747 -42.64 0.59 6.47
C ALA A 747 -42.79 -0.41 5.31
N LEU A 748 -43.40 -1.57 5.58
CA LEU A 748 -43.67 -2.60 4.58
C LEU A 748 -44.71 -2.14 3.57
N LEU A 749 -45.82 -1.52 4.01
CA LEU A 749 -46.84 -0.97 3.10
C LEU A 749 -46.24 0.08 2.15
N ARG A 750 -45.49 1.06 2.67
CA ARG A 750 -44.85 2.08 1.83
C ARG A 750 -43.81 1.51 0.87
N TRP A 751 -43.15 0.41 1.25
CA TRP A 751 -42.21 -0.29 0.37
C TRP A 751 -42.94 -1.00 -0.77
N PHE A 752 -43.94 -1.81 -0.43
CA PHE A 752 -44.67 -2.60 -1.41
C PHE A 752 -45.59 -1.75 -2.31
N GLU A 753 -46.00 -0.56 -1.89
CA GLU A 753 -46.64 0.46 -2.75
C GLU A 753 -45.73 0.98 -3.88
N ARG A 754 -44.40 0.92 -3.69
CA ARG A 754 -43.42 1.54 -4.59
C ARG A 754 -42.61 0.53 -5.38
N THR A 755 -42.50 -0.70 -4.89
CA THR A 755 -41.72 -1.74 -5.56
C THR A 755 -42.45 -2.26 -6.80
N THR A 756 -41.70 -2.49 -7.88
CA THR A 756 -42.23 -3.13 -9.09
C THR A 756 -42.13 -4.66 -9.03
N THR A 757 -41.51 -5.21 -7.99
CA THR A 757 -41.22 -6.65 -7.86
C THR A 757 -41.58 -7.19 -6.45
N PRO A 758 -42.84 -7.06 -6.01
CA PRO A 758 -43.25 -7.38 -4.64
C PRO A 758 -42.95 -8.83 -4.24
N TRP A 759 -43.13 -9.79 -5.15
CA TRP A 759 -42.88 -11.20 -4.87
C TRP A 759 -41.38 -11.54 -4.80
N GLY A 760 -40.56 -10.91 -5.65
CA GLY A 760 -39.10 -11.07 -5.60
C GLY A 760 -38.48 -10.49 -4.33
N ASP A 761 -39.05 -9.39 -3.83
CA ASP A 761 -38.65 -8.77 -2.57
C ASP A 761 -39.04 -9.64 -1.35
N LEU A 762 -40.19 -10.32 -1.39
CA LEU A 762 -40.59 -11.28 -0.34
C LEU A 762 -39.65 -12.49 -0.25
N ASP A 763 -39.33 -13.11 -1.39
CA ASP A 763 -38.38 -14.23 -1.44
C ASP A 763 -36.99 -13.82 -0.95
N ALA A 764 -36.61 -12.57 -1.17
CA ALA A 764 -35.36 -12.00 -0.69
C ALA A 764 -35.39 -11.70 0.82
N LEU A 765 -36.53 -11.25 1.37
CA LEU A 765 -36.73 -11.07 2.81
C LEU A 765 -36.68 -12.40 3.57
N GLU A 766 -37.31 -13.45 3.03
CA GLU A 766 -37.27 -14.79 3.62
C GLU A 766 -35.83 -15.34 3.63
N ARG A 767 -35.11 -15.24 2.52
CA ARG A 767 -33.69 -15.64 2.42
C ARG A 767 -32.77 -14.83 3.32
N ALA A 768 -33.11 -13.57 3.61
CA ALA A 768 -32.39 -12.71 4.54
C ALA A 768 -32.62 -13.07 6.03
N GLY A 769 -33.51 -14.03 6.33
CA GLY A 769 -33.70 -14.53 7.69
C GLY A 769 -34.46 -13.57 8.62
N VAL A 770 -35.33 -12.71 8.09
CA VAL A 770 -36.18 -11.83 8.92
C VAL A 770 -37.12 -12.64 9.82
N SER A 771 -37.54 -12.07 10.95
CA SER A 771 -38.43 -12.78 11.89
C SER A 771 -39.73 -13.23 11.21
N LYS A 772 -40.30 -14.35 11.66
CA LYS A 772 -41.57 -14.87 11.11
C LYS A 772 -42.71 -13.86 11.23
N GLU A 773 -42.75 -13.04 12.29
CA GLU A 773 -43.76 -11.98 12.40
C GLU A 773 -43.57 -10.90 11.33
N THR A 774 -42.33 -10.50 11.08
CA THR A 774 -41.99 -9.49 10.06
C THR A 774 -42.27 -10.00 8.65
N LEU A 775 -41.94 -11.27 8.37
CA LEU A 775 -42.26 -11.89 7.09
C LEU A 775 -43.77 -12.00 6.87
N THR A 776 -44.53 -12.36 7.90
CA THR A 776 -46.00 -12.43 7.83
C THR A 776 -46.61 -11.04 7.55
N ALA A 777 -46.10 -10.00 8.21
CA ALA A 777 -46.50 -8.62 7.95
C ALA A 777 -46.11 -8.16 6.53
N ALA A 778 -44.96 -8.60 6.03
CA ALA A 778 -44.48 -8.28 4.68
C ALA A 778 -45.39 -8.91 3.61
N ILE A 779 -45.76 -10.19 3.80
CA ILE A 779 -46.70 -10.90 2.93
C ILE A 779 -48.05 -10.17 2.91
N ALA A 780 -48.58 -9.78 4.08
CA ALA A 780 -49.83 -9.04 4.17
C ALA A 780 -49.77 -7.68 3.46
N ALA A 781 -48.65 -6.95 3.60
CA ALA A 781 -48.44 -5.66 2.94
C ALA A 781 -48.31 -5.79 1.42
N ALA A 782 -47.59 -6.81 0.93
CA ALA A 782 -47.47 -7.10 -0.49
C ALA A 782 -48.83 -7.47 -1.10
N ILE A 783 -49.62 -8.32 -0.44
CA ILE A 783 -50.97 -8.66 -0.89
C ILE A 783 -51.89 -7.43 -0.93
N ALA A 784 -51.83 -6.56 0.09
CA ALA A 784 -52.68 -5.38 0.18
C ALA A 784 -52.38 -4.30 -0.89
N THR A 785 -51.17 -4.31 -1.46
CA THR A 785 -50.67 -3.28 -2.38
C THR A 785 -50.52 -3.77 -3.81
N THR A 786 -50.56 -5.09 -4.03
CA THR A 786 -50.58 -5.68 -5.37
C THR A 786 -52.03 -5.67 -5.89
N PRO A 787 -52.32 -5.02 -7.04
CA PRO A 787 -53.67 -5.02 -7.59
C PRO A 787 -54.13 -6.46 -7.89
N GLU A 788 -55.37 -6.79 -7.55
CA GLU A 788 -56.00 -8.07 -7.89
C GLU A 788 -55.82 -8.31 -9.39
N THR A 789 -55.04 -9.34 -9.75
CA THR A 789 -55.07 -9.93 -11.10
C THR A 789 -56.38 -10.68 -11.27
N ASP A 790 -57.49 -9.97 -11.26
CA ASP A 790 -58.76 -10.42 -11.80
C ASP A 790 -58.81 -10.02 -13.26
N SER A 791 -58.25 -10.88 -14.10
CA SER A 791 -58.61 -10.95 -15.51
C SER A 791 -58.67 -12.43 -15.88
N PRO A 792 -59.87 -12.98 -16.20
CA PRO A 792 -59.98 -14.34 -16.69
C PRO A 792 -59.22 -14.45 -18.03
N PRO A 793 -58.73 -15.65 -18.38
CA PRO A 793 -58.03 -15.84 -19.64
C PRO A 793 -58.97 -15.46 -20.79
N ALA A 794 -58.54 -14.50 -21.60
CA ALA A 794 -59.17 -14.21 -22.87
C ALA A 794 -59.10 -15.49 -23.72
N SER A 795 -60.29 -16.01 -24.04
CA SER A 795 -60.47 -17.04 -25.05
C SER A 795 -60.32 -16.36 -26.40
N ASP A 796 -59.21 -16.63 -27.09
CA ASP A 796 -59.14 -16.99 -28.52
C ASP A 796 -57.70 -17.33 -28.93
#